data_AF-A0A091KKB8-F1
#
_entry.id   AF-A0A091KKB8-F1
#
_cell.length_a   1.000
_cell.length_b   1.000
_cell.length_c   1.000
_cell.angle_alpha   90.00
_cell.angle_beta   90.00
_cell.angle_gamma   90.00
#
_symmetry.space_group_name_H-M   'P 1'
#
loop_
_entity.id
_entity.type
_entity.pdbx_description
1 polymer ?
#
loop_
_entity_poly.entity_id
_entity_poly.type
_entity_poly.pdbx_seq_one_letter_code
_entity_poly.pdbx_strand_id
1 'polypeptide(L)'
;FDPLLIESKTAATVVLMLSSPEEEVLAKACDALYKFASKGDENKMTLLALGAVERLYKLISHEDPIVRRNAIMVFGIMASNHDVRKLLRELDVTNSLISQLAPEEDVVIHEFATLCLAHMAVEYTTKVQIFEQGGLEPLIRLLGSPDPDVTKNSVECIYLLVQDFQSRAEVCALHVIPPLLELLKSEYPVIQSLTLKTLEVISKDRETRIILRENKGLDCLLKILETKEFSDLHVEALAVLGNCLADVHTLQLIQQTGGLKKLLSFVGVSTVPDIQRNAAKAITKAAYNSENRKILNEEEVEKCLINLLGIDNDGVKVAASQAISAMCENLASKRAFGLQGIPQLVQLLSSDNEEVKEAAVTALASLTTASYSNASAVAEAQGIELLVNTLNAQKDGAIANAATVLTNLAMQEPFRVNIQSHGIMTTLAELLRSTNSQVQSKAAFAVATFGCDADARTKLRTAGGLEPLIELLHSKNEEVRRNACWAVMVCAGDELTAVELCRLGALDILEEINLSTGRKNNYSETALEKLLDNNLSRKYSQMGYLSSSNIITDGFYDCGRIKPGVKFLSLKELSMQELTDRRAIILINAKPREENQKQLGDYLTATSFLCSESLHLQQVYLMSMYIVFYVRKGKGKKEEEKMKEVTQILSKSQDGINPENSHWLPPPDFILLDYINDASKTILPLTTTWEQVVALAQFVADKMGGPIERDKLHDFSWELHISEIEFELKCNVVPIGKVKKGTFYHRALLFKVIADRISIGCSLVRGEYNRAWNEVKLVGDSPQGTAGLLLPPQEYIVDLMFEPGFLIKQGSAEADRYKYI
;
A
#
# COMPACT_ATOMS: atom_id res chain seq x y z
N PHE A 1 -84.20 -28.47 24.80
CA PHE A 1 -83.21 -29.43 24.28
C PHE A 1 -81.94 -29.22 25.09
N ASP A 2 -81.41 -30.26 25.71
CA ASP A 2 -80.10 -30.19 26.36
C ASP A 2 -79.03 -29.82 25.32
N PRO A 3 -78.01 -29.02 25.69
CA PRO A 3 -76.93 -28.69 24.77
C PRO A 3 -76.21 -29.98 24.33
N LEU A 4 -76.24 -30.25 23.03
CA LEU A 4 -75.48 -31.35 22.41
C LEU A 4 -73.98 -31.11 22.65
N LEU A 5 -73.36 -31.96 23.46
CA LEU A 5 -71.91 -32.04 23.62
C LEU A 5 -71.30 -32.62 22.35
N ILE A 6 -70.84 -31.75 21.45
CA ILE A 6 -70.12 -32.16 20.24
C ILE A 6 -68.65 -32.42 20.62
N GLU A 7 -68.36 -33.63 21.09
CA GLU A 7 -66.98 -34.12 21.24
C GLU A 7 -66.62 -35.03 20.06
N SER A 8 -65.87 -34.49 19.10
CA SER A 8 -65.34 -35.24 17.96
C SER A 8 -63.98 -35.86 18.29
N LYS A 9 -63.79 -37.16 17.98
CA LYS A 9 -62.58 -37.93 18.34
C LYS A 9 -61.43 -37.87 17.32
N THR A 10 -61.66 -37.31 16.12
CA THR A 10 -60.69 -37.34 15.02
C THR A 10 -60.50 -35.96 14.40
N ALA A 11 -59.25 -35.52 14.24
CA ALA A 11 -58.89 -34.20 13.70
C ALA A 11 -59.53 -33.91 12.33
N ALA A 12 -59.60 -34.91 11.44
CA ALA A 12 -60.25 -34.80 10.13
C ALA A 12 -61.73 -34.36 10.24
N THR A 13 -62.47 -34.91 11.20
CA THR A 13 -63.88 -34.55 11.42
C THR A 13 -64.01 -33.12 11.92
N VAL A 14 -63.12 -32.69 12.82
CA VAL A 14 -63.10 -31.31 13.34
C VAL A 14 -62.76 -30.32 12.22
N VAL A 15 -61.84 -30.65 11.31
CA VAL A 15 -61.54 -29.80 10.13
C VAL A 15 -62.75 -29.65 9.21
N LEU A 16 -63.56 -30.70 9.04
CA LEU A 16 -64.81 -30.61 8.26
C LEU A 16 -65.86 -29.72 8.95
N MET A 17 -65.91 -29.71 10.28
CA MET A 17 -66.82 -28.86 11.05
C MET A 17 -66.56 -27.36 10.84
N LEU A 18 -65.37 -26.96 10.37
CA LEU A 18 -65.07 -25.56 9.98
C LEU A 18 -65.90 -25.06 8.79
N SER A 19 -66.63 -25.93 8.10
CA SER A 19 -67.56 -25.56 7.02
C SER A 19 -69.02 -25.49 7.49
N SER A 20 -69.28 -25.62 8.79
CA SER A 20 -70.61 -25.51 9.38
C SER A 20 -71.17 -24.08 9.25
N PRO A 21 -72.47 -23.90 9.00
CA PRO A 21 -73.12 -22.58 9.08
C PRO A 21 -73.37 -22.14 10.54
N GLU A 22 -73.32 -23.06 11.49
CA GLU A 22 -73.60 -22.80 12.91
C GLU A 22 -72.37 -22.24 13.64
N GLU A 23 -72.47 -21.02 14.17
CA GLU A 23 -71.39 -20.31 14.86
C GLU A 23 -70.85 -21.08 16.08
N GLU A 24 -71.75 -21.70 16.86
CA GLU A 24 -71.35 -22.51 18.03
C GLU A 24 -70.50 -23.72 17.63
N VAL A 25 -70.79 -24.31 16.46
CA VAL A 25 -70.03 -25.44 15.91
C VAL A 25 -68.67 -24.96 15.43
N LEU A 26 -68.60 -23.82 14.74
CA LEU A 26 -67.34 -23.20 14.30
C LEU A 26 -66.44 -22.87 15.49
N ALA A 27 -66.98 -22.22 16.53
CA ALA A 27 -66.24 -21.84 17.72
C ALA A 27 -65.65 -23.07 18.45
N LYS A 28 -66.46 -24.13 18.64
CA LYS A 28 -66.02 -25.41 19.25
C LYS A 28 -65.00 -26.13 18.37
N ALA A 29 -65.16 -26.10 17.05
CA ALA A 29 -64.20 -26.69 16.13
C ALA A 29 -62.85 -25.99 16.20
N CYS A 30 -62.81 -24.66 16.13
CA CYS A 30 -61.57 -23.89 16.25
C CYS A 30 -60.87 -24.12 17.61
N ASP A 31 -61.60 -24.14 18.72
CA ASP A 31 -61.02 -24.44 20.06
C ASP A 31 -60.41 -25.85 20.13
N ALA A 32 -61.10 -26.85 19.57
CA ALA A 32 -60.56 -28.21 19.50
C ALA A 32 -59.30 -28.30 18.61
N LEU A 33 -59.27 -27.57 17.48
CA LEU A 33 -58.10 -27.50 16.62
C LEU A 33 -56.93 -26.77 17.28
N TYR A 34 -57.20 -25.69 18.02
CA TYR A 34 -56.18 -24.97 18.78
C TYR A 34 -55.51 -25.92 19.79
N LYS A 35 -56.31 -26.61 20.61
CA LYS A 35 -55.81 -27.61 21.57
C LYS A 35 -55.05 -28.75 20.90
N PHE A 36 -55.41 -29.13 19.69
CA PHE A 36 -54.71 -30.17 18.93
C PHE A 36 -53.39 -29.67 18.36
N ALA A 37 -53.37 -28.48 17.75
CA ALA A 37 -52.18 -27.85 17.17
C ALA A 37 -51.12 -27.53 18.23
N SER A 38 -51.53 -27.12 19.43
CA SER A 38 -50.63 -26.80 20.54
C SER A 38 -49.87 -27.99 21.11
N LYS A 39 -50.23 -29.24 20.77
CA LYS A 39 -49.58 -30.45 21.28
C LYS A 39 -48.30 -30.85 20.53
N GLY A 40 -47.98 -30.21 19.39
CA GLY A 40 -46.73 -30.45 18.69
C GLY A 40 -46.80 -30.25 17.17
N ASP A 41 -45.65 -30.23 16.52
CA ASP A 41 -45.53 -29.94 15.08
C ASP A 41 -46.13 -31.02 14.18
N GLU A 42 -46.11 -32.29 14.59
CA GLU A 42 -46.77 -33.38 13.84
C GLU A 42 -48.29 -33.13 13.69
N ASN A 43 -48.91 -32.56 14.73
CA ASN A 43 -50.32 -32.20 14.69
C ASN A 43 -50.57 -31.02 13.75
N LYS A 44 -49.67 -30.02 13.74
CA LYS A 44 -49.74 -28.90 12.80
C LYS A 44 -49.64 -29.38 11.35
N MET A 45 -48.72 -30.29 11.06
CA MET A 45 -48.59 -30.91 9.74
C MET A 45 -49.81 -31.77 9.37
N THR A 46 -50.39 -32.47 10.34
CA THR A 46 -51.64 -33.22 10.13
C THR A 46 -52.79 -32.28 9.75
N LEU A 47 -52.95 -31.16 10.46
CA LEU A 47 -53.97 -30.16 10.14
C LEU A 47 -53.73 -29.49 8.79
N LEU A 48 -52.47 -29.22 8.44
CA LEU A 48 -52.09 -28.72 7.13
C LEU A 48 -52.49 -29.71 6.02
N ALA A 49 -52.17 -30.99 6.18
CA ALA A 49 -52.54 -32.04 5.21
C ALA A 49 -54.05 -32.23 5.04
N LEU A 50 -54.84 -31.93 6.09
CA LEU A 50 -56.30 -31.98 6.05
C LEU A 50 -56.95 -30.73 5.43
N GLY A 51 -56.16 -29.72 5.04
CA GLY A 51 -56.63 -28.46 4.49
C GLY A 51 -57.32 -27.56 5.53
N ALA A 52 -56.85 -27.60 6.78
CA ALA A 52 -57.41 -26.78 7.85
C ALA A 52 -57.13 -25.29 7.63
N VAL A 53 -55.95 -24.94 7.10
CA VAL A 53 -55.45 -23.56 6.96
C VAL A 53 -56.35 -22.73 6.03
N GLU A 54 -56.74 -23.27 4.87
CA GLU A 54 -57.59 -22.60 3.90
C GLU A 54 -59.02 -22.40 4.41
N ARG A 55 -59.51 -23.30 5.27
CA ARG A 55 -60.81 -23.19 5.91
C ARG A 55 -60.79 -22.15 7.02
N LEU A 56 -59.76 -22.18 7.86
CA LEU A 56 -59.55 -21.20 8.92
C LEU A 56 -59.38 -19.79 8.33
N TYR A 57 -58.72 -19.66 7.17
CA TYR A 57 -58.52 -18.36 6.51
C TYR A 57 -59.84 -17.64 6.24
N LYS A 58 -60.90 -18.37 5.91
CA LYS A 58 -62.23 -17.78 5.71
C LYS A 58 -62.88 -17.29 7.00
N LEU A 59 -62.44 -17.82 8.16
CA LEU A 59 -63.01 -17.52 9.47
C LEU A 59 -62.31 -16.37 10.20
N ILE A 60 -61.14 -15.91 9.74
CA ILE A 60 -60.42 -14.77 10.37
C ILE A 60 -61.12 -13.43 10.16
N SER A 61 -62.10 -13.36 9.25
CA SER A 61 -62.93 -12.18 9.01
C SER A 61 -64.41 -12.49 9.24
N HIS A 62 -64.70 -13.51 10.06
CA HIS A 62 -66.07 -13.88 10.41
C HIS A 62 -66.75 -12.78 11.23
N GLU A 63 -68.06 -12.61 11.04
CA GLU A 63 -68.87 -11.59 11.73
C GLU A 63 -68.90 -11.83 13.23
N ASP A 64 -69.11 -13.08 13.64
CA ASP A 64 -69.04 -13.48 15.06
C ASP A 64 -67.61 -13.33 15.64
N PRO A 65 -67.44 -12.56 16.72
CA PRO A 65 -66.13 -12.30 17.33
C PRO A 65 -65.50 -13.53 17.99
N ILE A 66 -66.30 -14.49 18.45
CA ILE A 66 -65.78 -15.70 19.11
C ILE A 66 -65.19 -16.63 18.06
N VAL A 67 -65.87 -16.83 16.93
CA VAL A 67 -65.36 -17.60 15.79
C VAL A 67 -64.08 -16.97 15.25
N ARG A 68 -64.07 -15.64 15.06
CA ARG A 68 -62.89 -14.90 14.59
C ARG A 68 -61.70 -15.05 15.53
N ARG A 69 -61.92 -14.83 16.83
CA ARG A 69 -60.91 -15.03 17.88
C ARG A 69 -60.34 -16.45 17.85
N ASN A 70 -61.19 -17.47 17.87
CA ASN A 70 -60.73 -18.86 17.93
C ASN A 70 -60.00 -19.25 16.63
N ALA A 71 -60.40 -18.73 15.46
CA ALA A 71 -59.68 -18.96 14.22
C ALA A 71 -58.26 -18.37 14.26
N ILE A 72 -58.10 -17.13 14.75
CA ILE A 72 -56.81 -16.44 14.87
C ILE A 72 -55.88 -17.16 15.86
N MET A 73 -56.43 -17.67 16.97
CA MET A 73 -55.67 -18.48 17.93
C MET A 73 -55.03 -19.70 17.25
N VAL A 74 -55.78 -20.40 16.39
CA VAL A 74 -55.23 -21.54 15.64
C VAL A 74 -54.13 -21.07 14.68
N PHE A 75 -54.32 -19.97 13.95
CA PHE A 75 -53.30 -19.40 13.06
C PHE A 75 -51.98 -19.09 13.78
N GLY A 76 -52.04 -18.38 14.91
CA GLY A 76 -50.85 -17.98 15.65
C GLY A 76 -49.96 -19.16 16.06
N ILE A 77 -50.58 -20.23 16.56
CA ILE A 77 -49.86 -21.47 16.93
C ILE A 77 -49.34 -22.22 15.69
N MET A 78 -50.16 -22.32 14.66
CA MET A 78 -49.82 -23.02 13.42
C MET A 78 -48.64 -22.37 12.69
N ALA A 79 -48.53 -21.02 12.71
CA ALA A 79 -47.49 -20.25 12.03
C ALA A 79 -46.05 -20.51 12.52
N SER A 80 -45.89 -21.12 13.70
CA SER A 80 -44.55 -21.55 14.15
C SER A 80 -43.92 -22.62 13.24
N ASN A 81 -44.73 -23.38 12.49
CA ASN A 81 -44.25 -24.37 11.53
C ASN A 81 -43.94 -23.75 10.15
N HIS A 82 -42.81 -24.14 9.55
CA HIS A 82 -42.33 -23.61 8.27
C HIS A 82 -43.28 -23.85 7.08
N ASP A 83 -43.80 -25.07 6.92
CA ASP A 83 -44.64 -25.41 5.77
C ASP A 83 -46.01 -24.73 5.86
N VAL A 84 -46.50 -24.51 7.08
CA VAL A 84 -47.67 -23.68 7.32
C VAL A 84 -47.40 -22.25 6.86
N ARG A 85 -46.29 -21.61 7.27
CA ARG A 85 -45.97 -20.22 6.85
C ARG A 85 -45.93 -20.06 5.34
N LYS A 86 -45.39 -21.05 4.63
CA LYS A 86 -45.39 -21.08 3.16
C LYS A 86 -46.81 -20.96 2.61
N LEU A 87 -47.76 -21.76 3.13
CA LEU A 87 -49.15 -21.70 2.69
C LEU A 87 -49.84 -20.39 3.12
N LEU A 88 -49.58 -19.89 4.33
CA LEU A 88 -50.10 -18.59 4.79
C LEU A 88 -49.72 -17.45 3.84
N ARG A 89 -48.49 -17.47 3.35
CA ARG A 89 -48.02 -16.49 2.38
C ARG A 89 -48.71 -16.63 1.02
N GLU A 90 -48.95 -17.85 0.55
CA GLU A 90 -49.70 -18.12 -0.70
C GLU A 90 -51.16 -17.65 -0.62
N LEU A 91 -51.75 -17.67 0.57
CA LEU A 91 -53.11 -17.17 0.85
C LEU A 91 -53.18 -15.66 1.13
N ASP A 92 -52.04 -14.94 1.08
CA ASP A 92 -51.93 -13.50 1.37
C ASP A 92 -52.61 -13.08 2.69
N VAL A 93 -52.45 -13.89 3.74
CA VAL A 93 -53.15 -13.67 5.03
C VAL A 93 -52.69 -12.42 5.78
N THR A 94 -51.55 -11.84 5.40
CA THR A 94 -50.90 -10.72 6.11
C THR A 94 -51.84 -9.52 6.27
N ASN A 95 -52.56 -9.14 5.21
CA ASN A 95 -53.44 -7.97 5.24
C ASN A 95 -54.62 -8.20 6.20
N SER A 96 -55.19 -9.41 6.15
CA SER A 96 -56.24 -9.82 7.07
C SER A 96 -55.73 -9.79 8.51
N LEU A 97 -54.54 -10.31 8.81
CA LEU A 97 -53.97 -10.27 10.16
C LEU A 97 -53.70 -8.85 10.65
N ILE A 98 -53.23 -7.94 9.79
CA ILE A 98 -53.03 -6.53 10.13
C ILE A 98 -54.36 -5.86 10.48
N SER A 99 -55.45 -6.17 9.75
CA SER A 99 -56.79 -5.64 10.07
C SER A 99 -57.27 -6.05 11.46
N GLN A 100 -56.84 -7.23 11.96
CA GLN A 100 -57.18 -7.74 13.27
C GLN A 100 -56.40 -7.06 14.41
N LEU A 101 -55.42 -6.21 14.09
CA LEU A 101 -54.71 -5.41 15.08
C LEU A 101 -55.45 -4.11 15.45
N ALA A 102 -56.67 -3.90 14.94
CA ALA A 102 -57.46 -2.71 15.20
C ALA A 102 -57.75 -2.50 16.71
N PRO A 103 -57.82 -1.26 17.21
CA PRO A 103 -57.99 -0.96 18.64
C PRO A 103 -59.23 -1.59 19.30
N GLU A 104 -60.29 -1.80 18.53
CA GLU A 104 -61.58 -2.34 18.96
C GLU A 104 -61.60 -3.87 19.13
N GLU A 105 -60.59 -4.57 18.63
CA GLU A 105 -60.51 -6.03 18.74
C GLU A 105 -60.07 -6.49 20.13
N ASP A 106 -60.40 -7.75 20.47
CA ASP A 106 -60.07 -8.36 21.76
C ASP A 106 -58.56 -8.56 21.94
N VAL A 107 -58.08 -8.47 23.18
CA VAL A 107 -56.65 -8.62 23.48
C VAL A 107 -56.09 -9.97 23.05
N VAL A 108 -56.90 -11.03 23.08
CA VAL A 108 -56.49 -12.37 22.61
C VAL A 108 -56.35 -12.39 21.09
N ILE A 109 -57.17 -11.62 20.36
CA ILE A 109 -56.97 -11.45 18.92
C ILE A 109 -55.63 -10.76 18.66
N HIS A 110 -55.32 -9.69 19.39
CA HIS A 110 -54.02 -9.01 19.26
C HIS A 110 -52.86 -9.96 19.56
N GLU A 111 -52.94 -10.76 20.61
CA GLU A 111 -51.87 -11.68 21.04
C GLU A 111 -51.52 -12.67 19.92
N PHE A 112 -52.52 -13.37 19.39
CA PHE A 112 -52.30 -14.42 18.41
C PHE A 112 -52.09 -13.87 16.98
N ALA A 113 -52.67 -12.73 16.64
CA ALA A 113 -52.40 -12.05 15.37
C ALA A 113 -50.95 -11.54 15.32
N THR A 114 -50.47 -10.88 16.38
CA THR A 114 -49.07 -10.43 16.47
C THR A 114 -48.10 -11.61 16.54
N LEU A 115 -48.44 -12.70 17.25
CA LEU A 115 -47.66 -13.94 17.25
C LEU A 115 -47.52 -14.53 15.84
N CYS A 116 -48.62 -14.58 15.09
CA CYS A 116 -48.63 -15.07 13.72
C CYS A 116 -47.72 -14.21 12.83
N LEU A 117 -47.87 -12.88 12.90
CA LEU A 117 -47.06 -11.94 12.15
C LEU A 117 -45.57 -12.04 12.50
N ALA A 118 -45.21 -12.17 13.79
CA ALA A 118 -43.83 -12.34 14.21
C ALA A 118 -43.20 -13.62 13.64
N HIS A 119 -43.91 -14.75 13.69
CA HIS A 119 -43.44 -16.00 13.08
C HIS A 119 -43.26 -15.88 11.56
N MET A 120 -44.18 -15.18 10.88
CA MET A 120 -44.09 -14.98 9.44
C MET A 120 -43.00 -13.97 9.05
N ALA A 121 -42.74 -12.95 9.88
CA ALA A 121 -41.72 -11.92 9.66
C ALA A 121 -40.28 -12.47 9.70
N VAL A 122 -40.06 -13.75 10.02
CA VAL A 122 -38.76 -14.42 9.82
C VAL A 122 -38.37 -14.45 8.33
N GLU A 123 -39.35 -14.48 7.43
CA GLU A 123 -39.16 -14.57 5.98
C GLU A 123 -39.18 -13.19 5.31
N TYR A 124 -38.19 -12.92 4.46
CA TYR A 124 -38.03 -11.62 3.78
C TYR A 124 -39.28 -11.17 3.01
N THR A 125 -39.94 -12.07 2.29
CA THR A 125 -41.16 -11.76 1.52
C THR A 125 -42.29 -11.23 2.39
N THR A 126 -42.45 -11.79 3.58
CA THR A 126 -43.52 -11.37 4.48
C THR A 126 -43.17 -10.06 5.19
N LYS A 127 -41.89 -9.80 5.47
CA LYS A 127 -41.48 -8.48 5.96
C LYS A 127 -41.91 -7.36 5.00
N VAL A 128 -41.70 -7.57 3.70
CA VAL A 128 -42.12 -6.63 2.65
C VAL A 128 -43.65 -6.49 2.64
N GLN A 129 -44.41 -7.60 2.69
CA GLN A 129 -45.87 -7.54 2.76
C GLN A 129 -46.37 -6.75 3.97
N ILE A 130 -45.83 -7.02 5.16
CA ILE A 130 -46.22 -6.32 6.40
C ILE A 130 -45.93 -4.83 6.28
N PHE A 131 -44.77 -4.47 5.72
CA PHE A 131 -44.38 -3.08 5.49
C PHE A 131 -45.32 -2.36 4.51
N GLU A 132 -45.51 -2.91 3.31
CA GLU A 132 -46.33 -2.29 2.24
C GLU A 132 -47.81 -2.15 2.64
N GLN A 133 -48.30 -3.04 3.51
CA GLN A 133 -49.66 -3.03 4.03
C GLN A 133 -49.82 -2.14 5.29
N GLY A 134 -48.79 -1.39 5.68
CA GLY A 134 -48.88 -0.44 6.80
C GLY A 134 -48.93 -1.11 8.18
N GLY A 135 -48.41 -2.33 8.32
CA GLY A 135 -48.47 -3.11 9.56
C GLY A 135 -47.65 -2.53 10.72
N LEU A 136 -46.68 -1.64 10.47
CA LEU A 136 -45.84 -1.05 11.51
C LEU A 136 -46.61 -0.16 12.49
N GLU A 137 -47.55 0.67 12.01
CA GLU A 137 -48.31 1.58 12.88
C GLU A 137 -49.17 0.82 13.92
N PRO A 138 -49.98 -0.19 13.54
CA PRO A 138 -50.68 -1.03 14.51
C PRO A 138 -49.75 -1.74 15.49
N LEU A 139 -48.62 -2.27 15.03
CA LEU A 139 -47.64 -2.95 15.89
C LEU A 139 -47.03 -1.99 16.93
N ILE A 140 -46.69 -0.76 16.53
CA ILE A 140 -46.16 0.27 17.44
C ILE A 140 -47.20 0.66 18.48
N ARG A 141 -48.47 0.82 18.09
CA ARG A 141 -49.56 1.09 19.03
C ARG A 141 -49.69 0.00 20.09
N LEU A 142 -49.56 -1.27 19.69
CA LEU A 142 -49.69 -2.43 20.58
C LEU A 142 -48.52 -2.59 21.55
N LEU A 143 -47.43 -1.84 21.40
CA LEU A 143 -46.38 -1.75 22.44
C LEU A 143 -46.89 -1.17 23.76
N GLY A 144 -47.99 -0.41 23.73
CA GLY A 144 -48.65 0.12 24.94
C GLY A 144 -49.70 -0.82 25.55
N SER A 145 -49.80 -2.07 25.07
CA SER A 145 -50.77 -3.03 25.58
C SER A 145 -50.51 -3.36 27.07
N PRO A 146 -51.55 -3.52 27.91
CA PRO A 146 -51.38 -4.04 29.25
C PRO A 146 -51.00 -5.53 29.27
N ASP A 147 -51.19 -6.23 28.14
CA ASP A 147 -50.88 -7.64 28.01
C ASP A 147 -49.40 -7.86 27.60
N PRO A 148 -48.63 -8.65 28.37
CA PRO A 148 -47.21 -8.85 28.12
C PRO A 148 -46.93 -9.68 26.86
N ASP A 149 -47.80 -10.62 26.49
CA ASP A 149 -47.62 -11.47 25.31
C ASP A 149 -47.86 -10.66 24.03
N VAL A 150 -48.90 -9.83 24.00
CA VAL A 150 -49.13 -8.84 22.92
C VAL A 150 -47.91 -7.93 22.76
N THR A 151 -47.41 -7.39 23.87
CA THR A 151 -46.26 -6.48 23.86
C THR A 151 -44.99 -7.17 23.36
N LYS A 152 -44.71 -8.37 23.86
CA LYS A 152 -43.55 -9.19 23.46
C LYS A 152 -43.61 -9.52 21.97
N ASN A 153 -44.76 -9.98 21.47
CA ASN A 153 -44.91 -10.37 20.08
C ASN A 153 -44.82 -9.15 19.14
N SER A 154 -45.38 -8.01 19.57
CA SER A 154 -45.30 -6.75 18.81
C SER A 154 -43.85 -6.26 18.68
N VAL A 155 -43.08 -6.24 19.77
CA VAL A 155 -41.67 -5.81 19.72
C VAL A 155 -40.80 -6.79 18.94
N GLU A 156 -41.07 -8.10 19.02
CA GLU A 156 -40.35 -9.11 18.23
C GLU A 156 -40.62 -8.96 16.73
N CYS A 157 -41.88 -8.73 16.34
CA CYS A 157 -42.24 -8.48 14.95
C CYS A 157 -41.53 -7.21 14.44
N ILE A 158 -41.56 -6.11 15.21
CA ILE A 158 -40.83 -4.89 14.88
C ILE A 158 -39.33 -5.15 14.75
N TYR A 159 -38.71 -5.86 15.70
CA TYR A 159 -37.30 -6.24 15.67
C TYR A 159 -36.91 -6.96 14.36
N LEU A 160 -37.75 -7.88 13.90
CA LEU A 160 -37.54 -8.62 12.66
C LEU A 160 -37.67 -7.72 11.42
N LEU A 161 -38.65 -6.80 11.43
CA LEU A 161 -38.90 -5.85 10.34
C LEU A 161 -37.77 -4.81 10.22
N VAL A 162 -37.26 -4.28 11.33
CA VAL A 162 -36.20 -3.25 11.33
C VAL A 162 -34.82 -3.79 10.94
N GLN A 163 -34.68 -5.11 10.72
CA GLN A 163 -33.48 -5.62 10.06
C GLN A 163 -33.36 -5.07 8.63
N ASP A 164 -34.48 -4.75 7.99
CA ASP A 164 -34.53 -4.13 6.66
C ASP A 164 -34.43 -2.60 6.76
N PHE A 165 -33.70 -2.00 5.83
CA PHE A 165 -33.43 -0.55 5.84
C PHE A 165 -34.69 0.31 5.69
N GLN A 166 -35.69 -0.13 4.89
CA GLN A 166 -36.92 0.62 4.67
C GLN A 166 -37.76 0.74 5.94
N SER A 167 -37.94 -0.38 6.65
CA SER A 167 -38.66 -0.41 7.93
C SER A 167 -38.02 0.49 8.98
N ARG A 168 -36.68 0.62 9.00
CA ARG A 168 -35.96 1.48 9.97
C ARG A 168 -36.31 2.96 9.84
N ALA A 169 -36.43 3.46 8.62
CA ALA A 169 -36.84 4.84 8.38
C ALA A 169 -38.30 5.07 8.83
N GLU A 170 -39.17 4.13 8.48
CA GLU A 170 -40.61 4.22 8.78
C GLU A 170 -40.91 4.18 10.28
N VAL A 171 -40.27 3.28 11.05
CA VAL A 171 -40.49 3.22 12.51
C VAL A 171 -40.04 4.51 13.21
N CYS A 172 -39.06 5.22 12.65
CA CYS A 172 -38.65 6.53 13.18
C CYS A 172 -39.71 7.60 12.90
N ALA A 173 -40.30 7.61 11.69
CA ALA A 173 -41.40 8.51 11.33
C ALA A 173 -42.66 8.25 12.20
N LEU A 174 -42.89 6.99 12.58
CA LEU A 174 -43.98 6.57 13.46
C LEU A 174 -43.69 6.73 14.97
N HIS A 175 -42.61 7.45 15.34
CA HIS A 175 -42.26 7.75 16.72
C HIS A 175 -42.14 6.51 17.64
N VAL A 176 -41.49 5.44 17.18
CA VAL A 176 -41.34 4.19 17.97
C VAL A 176 -40.50 4.33 19.24
N ILE A 177 -39.64 5.35 19.33
CA ILE A 177 -38.63 5.47 20.40
C ILE A 177 -39.24 5.65 21.80
N PRO A 178 -40.16 6.59 22.07
CA PRO A 178 -40.75 6.73 23.40
C PRO A 178 -41.47 5.46 23.89
N PRO A 179 -42.29 4.75 23.07
CA PRO A 179 -42.83 3.44 23.45
C PRO A 179 -41.75 2.42 23.83
N LEU A 180 -40.69 2.29 23.02
CA LEU A 180 -39.59 1.37 23.35
C LEU A 180 -38.88 1.75 24.65
N LEU A 181 -38.64 3.04 24.91
CA LEU A 181 -38.01 3.48 26.16
C LEU A 181 -38.88 3.17 27.40
N GLU A 182 -40.21 3.18 27.26
CA GLU A 182 -41.12 2.77 28.34
C GLU A 182 -41.03 1.26 28.60
N LEU A 183 -40.92 0.44 27.54
CA LEU A 183 -40.76 -1.01 27.66
C LEU A 183 -39.49 -1.46 28.39
N LEU A 184 -38.46 -0.62 28.45
CA LEU A 184 -37.28 -0.88 29.26
C LEU A 184 -37.59 -0.97 30.77
N LYS A 185 -38.73 -0.42 31.22
CA LYS A 185 -39.19 -0.50 32.62
C LYS A 185 -40.08 -1.71 32.88
N SER A 186 -40.31 -2.57 31.88
CA SER A 186 -41.12 -3.78 32.02
C SER A 186 -40.59 -4.71 33.10
N GLU A 187 -41.48 -5.40 33.81
CA GLU A 187 -41.11 -6.44 34.79
C GLU A 187 -40.61 -7.72 34.12
N TYR A 188 -40.75 -7.84 32.79
CA TYR A 188 -40.39 -9.03 32.01
C TYR A 188 -39.05 -8.85 31.28
N PRO A 189 -37.98 -9.58 31.67
CA PRO A 189 -36.65 -9.44 31.06
C PRO A 189 -36.61 -9.71 29.56
N VAL A 190 -37.47 -10.60 29.05
CA VAL A 190 -37.57 -10.91 27.62
C VAL A 190 -37.99 -9.68 26.81
N ILE A 191 -38.94 -8.89 27.33
CA ILE A 191 -39.40 -7.65 26.68
C ILE A 191 -38.27 -6.61 26.70
N GLN A 192 -37.58 -6.46 27.84
CA GLN A 192 -36.46 -5.53 27.96
C GLN A 192 -35.32 -5.88 26.98
N SER A 193 -34.95 -7.16 26.88
CA SER A 193 -33.91 -7.63 25.95
C SER A 193 -34.30 -7.40 24.48
N LEU A 194 -35.51 -7.77 24.06
CA LEU A 194 -36.00 -7.52 22.69
C LEU A 194 -36.05 -6.04 22.36
N THR A 195 -36.45 -5.21 23.34
CA THR A 195 -36.46 -3.75 23.21
C THR A 195 -35.06 -3.21 22.96
N LEU A 196 -34.05 -3.62 23.75
CA LEU A 196 -32.67 -3.18 23.55
C LEU A 196 -32.09 -3.66 22.21
N LYS A 197 -32.38 -4.90 21.79
CA LYS A 197 -31.97 -5.42 20.46
C LYS A 197 -32.61 -4.62 19.32
N THR A 198 -33.87 -4.22 19.47
CA THR A 198 -34.56 -3.34 18.51
C THR A 198 -33.86 -1.99 18.44
N LEU A 199 -33.64 -1.36 19.61
CA LEU A 199 -32.91 -0.08 19.72
C LEU A 199 -31.49 -0.16 19.14
N GLU A 200 -30.79 -1.28 19.30
CA GLU A 200 -29.44 -1.48 18.77
C GLU A 200 -29.44 -1.42 17.24
N VAL A 201 -30.43 -2.06 16.61
CA VAL A 201 -30.55 -2.11 15.15
C VAL A 201 -30.91 -0.74 14.59
N ILE A 202 -31.91 -0.07 15.16
CA ILE A 202 -32.35 1.25 14.65
C ILE A 202 -31.32 2.36 14.96
N SER A 203 -30.57 2.28 16.07
CA SER A 203 -29.56 3.29 16.43
C SER A 203 -28.33 3.33 15.51
N LYS A 204 -28.19 2.38 14.58
CA LYS A 204 -27.22 2.46 13.48
C LYS A 204 -27.47 3.69 12.59
N ASP A 205 -28.72 4.12 12.48
CA ASP A 205 -29.12 5.28 11.70
C ASP A 205 -28.97 6.58 12.50
N ARG A 206 -28.51 7.64 11.82
CA ARG A 206 -28.17 8.92 12.47
C ARG A 206 -29.38 9.61 13.08
N GLU A 207 -30.51 9.59 12.38
CA GLU A 207 -31.76 10.23 12.81
C GLU A 207 -32.28 9.61 14.11
N THR A 208 -32.29 8.28 14.21
CA THR A 208 -32.68 7.56 15.41
C THR A 208 -31.83 7.94 16.62
N ARG A 209 -30.52 8.14 16.45
CA ARG A 209 -29.63 8.59 17.55
C ARG A 209 -30.00 9.99 18.05
N ILE A 210 -30.38 10.89 17.15
CA ILE A 210 -30.82 12.25 17.51
C ILE A 210 -32.10 12.17 18.33
N ILE A 211 -33.09 11.40 17.86
CA ILE A 211 -34.37 11.24 18.56
C ILE A 211 -34.19 10.55 19.92
N LEU A 212 -33.31 9.54 20.01
CA LEU A 212 -32.95 8.90 21.29
C LEU A 212 -32.37 9.91 22.28
N ARG A 213 -31.50 10.80 21.82
CA ARG A 213 -30.93 11.88 22.65
C ARG A 213 -32.01 12.86 23.14
N GLU A 214 -32.91 13.28 22.25
CA GLU A 214 -34.00 14.21 22.59
C GLU A 214 -35.00 13.63 23.60
N ASN A 215 -35.22 12.31 23.56
CA ASN A 215 -36.13 11.59 24.46
C ASN A 215 -35.44 11.08 25.74
N LYS A 216 -34.26 11.62 26.10
CA LYS A 216 -33.47 11.19 27.28
C LYS A 216 -33.17 9.68 27.32
N GLY A 217 -33.12 9.02 26.15
CA GLY A 217 -32.84 7.59 26.06
C GLY A 217 -31.47 7.22 26.63
N LEU A 218 -30.50 8.14 26.59
CA LEU A 218 -29.17 7.96 27.16
C LEU A 218 -29.21 7.79 28.69
N ASP A 219 -30.06 8.57 29.38
CA ASP A 219 -30.22 8.47 30.84
C ASP A 219 -30.86 7.13 31.22
N CYS A 220 -31.82 6.64 30.42
CA CYS A 220 -32.42 5.32 30.60
C CYS A 220 -31.38 4.21 30.47
N LEU A 221 -30.53 4.26 29.43
CA LEU A 221 -29.49 3.26 29.20
C LEU A 221 -28.42 3.27 30.31
N LEU A 222 -27.99 4.46 30.75
CA LEU A 222 -27.04 4.58 31.87
C LEU A 222 -27.63 4.02 33.18
N LYS A 223 -28.92 4.25 33.44
CA LYS A 223 -29.61 3.68 34.61
C LYS A 223 -29.64 2.15 34.59
N ILE A 224 -29.81 1.54 33.40
CA ILE A 224 -29.72 0.08 33.25
C ILE A 224 -28.34 -0.42 33.67
N LEU A 225 -27.26 0.23 33.23
CA LEU A 225 -25.88 -0.14 33.60
C LEU A 225 -25.59 0.04 35.10
N GLU A 226 -26.17 1.05 35.74
CA GLU A 226 -26.02 1.28 37.20
C GLU A 226 -26.73 0.20 38.04
N THR A 227 -27.73 -0.48 37.46
CA THR A 227 -28.56 -1.46 38.17
C THR A 227 -27.96 -2.85 38.05
N LYS A 228 -27.45 -3.40 39.17
CA LYS A 228 -26.77 -4.70 39.20
C LYS A 228 -27.67 -5.88 38.81
N GLU A 229 -28.97 -5.77 39.07
CA GLU A 229 -29.97 -6.80 38.74
C GLU A 229 -30.19 -6.95 37.23
N PHE A 230 -29.80 -5.96 36.43
CA PHE A 230 -29.90 -5.97 34.97
C PHE A 230 -28.61 -6.42 34.27
N SER A 231 -27.77 -7.21 34.94
CA SER A 231 -26.49 -7.69 34.38
C SER A 231 -26.64 -8.34 33.00
N ASP A 232 -27.74 -9.05 32.79
CA ASP A 232 -28.03 -9.75 31.54
C ASP A 232 -28.38 -8.80 30.39
N LEU A 233 -28.73 -7.55 30.69
CA LEU A 233 -29.10 -6.51 29.72
C LEU A 233 -27.95 -5.52 29.45
N HIS A 234 -26.89 -5.55 30.26
CA HIS A 234 -25.79 -4.59 30.18
C HIS A 234 -25.08 -4.64 28.83
N VAL A 235 -24.98 -5.83 28.23
CA VAL A 235 -24.34 -6.02 26.91
C VAL A 235 -25.13 -5.30 25.82
N GLU A 236 -26.43 -5.54 25.72
CA GLU A 236 -27.29 -4.88 24.73
C GLU A 236 -27.38 -3.37 24.98
N ALA A 237 -27.47 -2.94 26.25
CA ALA A 237 -27.46 -1.52 26.59
C ALA A 237 -26.16 -0.82 26.15
N LEU A 238 -25.00 -1.45 26.34
CA LEU A 238 -23.71 -0.95 25.87
C LEU A 238 -23.63 -0.91 24.34
N ALA A 239 -24.27 -1.85 23.64
CA ALA A 239 -24.30 -1.86 22.18
C ALA A 239 -25.08 -0.65 21.63
N VAL A 240 -26.26 -0.36 22.20
CA VAL A 240 -27.05 0.84 21.88
C VAL A 240 -26.26 2.11 22.20
N LEU A 241 -25.69 2.21 23.42
CA LEU A 241 -24.86 3.35 23.81
C LEU A 241 -23.69 3.53 22.85
N GLY A 242 -22.97 2.47 22.49
CA GLY A 242 -21.84 2.54 21.56
C GLY A 242 -22.21 3.09 20.18
N ASN A 243 -23.41 2.82 19.67
CA ASN A 243 -23.91 3.46 18.46
C ASN A 243 -24.16 4.96 18.70
N CYS A 244 -24.78 5.32 19.83
CA CYS A 244 -25.04 6.70 20.23
C CYS A 244 -23.75 7.54 20.42
N LEU A 245 -22.71 6.97 21.03
CA LEU A 245 -21.44 7.66 21.30
C LEU A 245 -20.64 8.00 20.03
N ALA A 246 -20.97 7.42 18.88
CA ALA A 246 -20.38 7.82 17.60
C ALA A 246 -20.78 9.26 17.18
N ASP A 247 -21.86 9.81 17.72
CA ASP A 247 -22.27 11.21 17.50
C ASP A 247 -21.59 12.15 18.52
N VAL A 248 -20.96 13.22 18.00
CA VAL A 248 -20.16 14.15 18.82
C VAL A 248 -20.99 14.88 19.86
N HIS A 249 -22.17 15.37 19.47
CA HIS A 249 -23.07 16.09 20.37
C HIS A 249 -23.57 15.18 21.49
N THR A 250 -23.81 13.91 21.18
CA THR A 250 -24.23 12.89 22.16
C THR A 250 -23.13 12.61 23.18
N LEU A 251 -21.88 12.41 22.73
CA LEU A 251 -20.76 12.20 23.63
C LEU A 251 -20.50 13.44 24.51
N GLN A 252 -20.59 14.64 23.93
CA GLN A 252 -20.44 15.91 24.66
C GLN A 252 -21.53 16.08 25.74
N LEU A 253 -22.78 15.73 25.43
CA LEU A 253 -23.87 15.77 26.40
C LEU A 253 -23.62 14.80 27.56
N ILE A 254 -23.23 13.55 27.26
CA ILE A 254 -22.93 12.53 28.27
C ILE A 254 -21.71 12.90 29.13
N GLN A 255 -20.74 13.61 28.56
CA GLN A 255 -19.61 14.17 29.31
C GLN A 255 -20.10 15.24 30.29
N GLN A 256 -20.89 16.22 29.81
CA GLN A 256 -21.41 17.33 30.63
C GLN A 256 -22.31 16.87 31.77
N THR A 257 -23.07 15.78 31.58
CA THR A 257 -23.91 15.19 32.63
C THR A 257 -23.13 14.27 33.58
N GLY A 258 -21.83 14.07 33.37
CA GLY A 258 -20.99 13.14 34.13
C GLY A 258 -21.29 11.66 33.84
N GLY A 259 -22.14 11.37 32.86
CA GLY A 259 -22.48 10.00 32.44
C GLY A 259 -21.28 9.24 31.87
N LEU A 260 -20.34 9.93 31.20
CA LEU A 260 -19.15 9.28 30.64
C LEU A 260 -18.24 8.74 31.75
N LYS A 261 -18.00 9.55 32.78
CA LYS A 261 -17.22 9.14 33.96
C LYS A 261 -17.86 7.95 34.69
N LYS A 262 -19.19 7.93 34.80
CA LYS A 262 -19.96 6.81 35.37
C LYS A 262 -19.84 5.55 34.52
N LEU A 263 -19.91 5.67 33.19
CA LEU A 263 -19.70 4.56 32.27
C LEU A 263 -18.29 3.97 32.45
N LEU A 264 -17.26 4.81 32.50
CA LEU A 264 -15.88 4.37 32.65
C LEU A 264 -15.61 3.72 34.02
N SER A 265 -16.18 4.26 35.10
CA SER A 265 -16.06 3.65 36.42
C SER A 265 -16.75 2.29 36.50
N PHE A 266 -17.95 2.17 35.91
CA PHE A 266 -18.66 0.90 35.81
C PHE A 266 -17.84 -0.17 35.09
N VAL A 267 -17.21 0.20 33.98
CA VAL A 267 -16.38 -0.72 33.18
C VAL A 267 -15.13 -1.17 33.91
N GLY A 268 -14.46 -0.26 34.62
CA GLY A 268 -13.28 -0.59 35.40
C GLY A 268 -13.55 -1.48 36.62
N VAL A 269 -14.77 -1.42 37.18
CA VAL A 269 -15.17 -2.20 38.36
C VAL A 269 -15.87 -3.52 38.00
N SER A 270 -16.48 -3.60 36.81
CA SER A 270 -17.16 -4.82 36.36
C SER A 270 -16.23 -6.03 36.37
N THR A 271 -16.72 -7.17 36.87
CA THR A 271 -15.99 -8.44 36.83
C THR A 271 -16.38 -9.31 35.63
N VAL A 272 -17.34 -8.84 34.82
CA VAL A 272 -17.89 -9.60 33.68
C VAL A 272 -17.12 -9.22 32.41
N PRO A 273 -16.35 -10.14 31.80
CA PRO A 273 -15.53 -9.83 30.63
C PRO A 273 -16.35 -9.33 29.43
N ASP A 274 -17.59 -9.84 29.25
CA ASP A 274 -18.46 -9.42 28.16
C ASP A 274 -18.86 -7.95 28.24
N ILE A 275 -19.09 -7.44 29.45
CA ILE A 275 -19.41 -6.03 29.69
C ILE A 275 -18.19 -5.17 29.33
N GLN A 276 -17.00 -5.54 29.83
CA GLN A 276 -15.75 -4.82 29.56
C GLN A 276 -15.41 -4.79 28.06
N ARG A 277 -15.55 -5.93 27.39
CA ARG A 277 -15.36 -6.08 25.95
C ARG A 277 -16.31 -5.17 25.16
N ASN A 278 -17.60 -5.17 25.48
CA ASN A 278 -18.57 -4.34 24.76
C ASN A 278 -18.41 -2.85 25.05
N ALA A 279 -17.97 -2.47 26.25
CA ALA A 279 -17.62 -1.09 26.56
C ALA A 279 -16.39 -0.61 25.77
N ALA A 280 -15.33 -1.41 25.68
CA ALA A 280 -14.17 -1.08 24.85
C ALA A 280 -14.56 -0.95 23.36
N LYS A 281 -15.49 -1.78 22.87
CA LYS A 281 -16.08 -1.63 21.52
C LYS A 281 -16.87 -0.33 21.37
N ALA A 282 -17.65 0.07 22.38
CA ALA A 282 -18.37 1.35 22.37
C ALA A 282 -17.40 2.54 22.30
N ILE A 283 -16.31 2.50 23.06
CA ILE A 283 -15.23 3.50 23.00
C ILE A 283 -14.57 3.51 21.63
N THR A 284 -14.29 2.35 21.04
CA THR A 284 -13.72 2.23 19.69
C THR A 284 -14.60 2.93 18.65
N LYS A 285 -15.92 2.67 18.69
CA LYS A 285 -16.89 3.33 17.80
C LYS A 285 -16.89 4.85 17.96
N ALA A 286 -16.84 5.34 19.20
CA ALA A 286 -16.76 6.77 19.47
C ALA A 286 -15.45 7.40 18.96
N ALA A 287 -14.33 6.69 19.12
CA ALA A 287 -12.98 7.16 18.77
C ALA A 287 -12.71 7.30 17.26
N TYR A 288 -13.57 6.77 16.39
CA TYR A 288 -13.46 7.02 14.95
C TYR A 288 -13.66 8.49 14.57
N ASN A 289 -14.29 9.29 15.43
CA ASN A 289 -14.42 10.74 15.24
C ASN A 289 -13.29 11.50 15.98
N SER A 290 -12.68 12.48 15.31
CA SER A 290 -11.56 13.26 15.86
C SER A 290 -11.91 14.11 17.08
N GLU A 291 -13.11 14.69 17.14
CA GLU A 291 -13.54 15.49 18.29
C GLU A 291 -13.87 14.59 19.49
N ASN A 292 -14.48 13.43 19.24
CA ASN A 292 -14.74 12.45 20.29
C ASN A 292 -13.45 11.98 20.96
N ARG A 293 -12.36 11.80 20.22
CA ARG A 293 -11.06 11.46 20.81
C ARG A 293 -10.53 12.52 21.77
N LYS A 294 -10.89 13.79 21.60
CA LYS A 294 -10.54 14.86 22.55
C LYS A 294 -11.35 14.73 23.83
N ILE A 295 -12.67 14.57 23.70
CA ILE A 295 -13.58 14.36 24.83
C ILE A 295 -13.18 13.12 25.65
N LEU A 296 -12.87 12.01 24.98
CA LEU A 296 -12.41 10.78 25.64
C LEU A 296 -11.07 10.96 26.36
N ASN A 297 -10.16 11.77 25.80
CA ASN A 297 -8.88 12.09 26.46
C ASN A 297 -9.07 12.97 27.71
N GLU A 298 -10.00 13.93 27.67
CA GLU A 298 -10.34 14.79 28.82
C GLU A 298 -10.87 13.98 30.02
N GLU A 299 -11.55 12.85 29.76
CA GLU A 299 -12.04 11.91 30.77
C GLU A 299 -11.04 10.80 31.13
N GLU A 300 -9.77 10.90 30.69
CA GLU A 300 -8.69 9.95 30.99
C GLU A 300 -9.01 8.48 30.60
N VAL A 301 -9.74 8.28 29.51
CA VAL A 301 -10.12 6.94 28.99
C VAL A 301 -8.91 6.03 28.78
N GLU A 302 -7.74 6.61 28.50
CA GLU A 302 -6.51 5.88 28.28
C GLU A 302 -6.13 5.00 29.47
N LYS A 303 -6.30 5.48 30.71
CA LYS A 303 -6.00 4.69 31.93
C LYS A 303 -6.92 3.47 32.02
N CYS A 304 -8.20 3.63 31.68
CA CYS A 304 -9.16 2.54 31.66
C CYS A 304 -8.77 1.47 30.63
N LEU A 305 -8.47 1.88 29.40
CA LEU A 305 -8.09 0.95 28.32
C LEU A 305 -6.77 0.21 28.63
N ILE A 306 -5.80 0.88 29.25
CA ILE A 306 -4.55 0.24 29.68
C ILE A 306 -4.82 -0.82 30.75
N ASN A 307 -5.72 -0.56 31.70
CA ASN A 307 -6.10 -1.55 32.71
C ASN A 307 -6.79 -2.78 32.08
N LEU A 308 -7.62 -2.58 31.04
CA LEU A 308 -8.29 -3.67 30.34
C LEU A 308 -7.31 -4.63 29.61
N LEU A 309 -6.12 -4.17 29.22
CA LEU A 309 -5.09 -5.03 28.63
C LEU A 309 -4.56 -6.08 29.61
N GLY A 310 -4.56 -5.77 30.92
CA GLY A 310 -4.10 -6.67 31.98
C GLY A 310 -5.14 -7.70 32.43
N ILE A 311 -6.38 -7.63 31.93
CA ILE A 311 -7.44 -8.57 32.29
C ILE A 311 -7.23 -9.87 31.55
N ASP A 312 -7.31 -11.00 32.26
CA ASP A 312 -7.11 -12.33 31.68
C ASP A 312 -8.33 -12.82 30.90
N ASN A 313 -8.65 -12.12 29.82
CA ASN A 313 -9.66 -12.50 28.84
C ASN A 313 -9.27 -11.99 27.45
N ASP A 314 -9.13 -12.91 26.50
CA ASP A 314 -8.67 -12.57 25.15
C ASP A 314 -9.61 -11.60 24.44
N GLY A 315 -10.93 -11.76 24.61
CA GLY A 315 -11.92 -10.85 24.02
C GLY A 315 -11.82 -9.42 24.54
N VAL A 316 -11.48 -9.25 25.83
CA VAL A 316 -11.24 -7.93 26.43
C VAL A 316 -9.92 -7.34 25.94
N LYS A 317 -8.83 -8.12 25.92
CA LYS A 317 -7.51 -7.71 25.40
C LYS A 317 -7.61 -7.22 23.94
N VAL A 318 -8.35 -7.94 23.10
CA VAL A 318 -8.61 -7.57 21.69
C VAL A 318 -9.36 -6.25 21.60
N ALA A 319 -10.50 -6.13 22.31
CA ALA A 319 -11.31 -4.92 22.24
C ALA A 319 -10.59 -3.69 22.81
N ALA A 320 -9.80 -3.85 23.89
CA ALA A 320 -8.98 -2.79 24.45
C ALA A 320 -7.88 -2.35 23.46
N SER A 321 -7.19 -3.29 22.82
CA SER A 321 -6.15 -2.98 21.82
C SER A 321 -6.74 -2.26 20.59
N GLN A 322 -7.92 -2.65 20.13
CA GLN A 322 -8.65 -1.96 19.06
C GLN A 322 -9.03 -0.52 19.45
N ALA A 323 -9.54 -0.33 20.67
CA ALA A 323 -9.87 1.00 21.18
C ALA A 323 -8.63 1.90 21.29
N ILE A 324 -7.50 1.34 21.76
CA ILE A 324 -6.22 2.05 21.80
C ILE A 324 -5.81 2.49 20.39
N SER A 325 -5.84 1.58 19.42
CA SER A 325 -5.50 1.89 18.03
C SER A 325 -6.33 3.06 17.47
N ALA A 326 -7.65 3.04 17.68
CA ALA A 326 -8.55 4.11 17.23
C ALA A 326 -8.29 5.45 17.94
N MET A 327 -7.91 5.43 19.22
CA MET A 327 -7.61 6.63 20.00
C MET A 327 -6.26 7.29 19.63
N CYS A 328 -5.33 6.55 19.03
CA CYS A 328 -3.95 6.99 18.76
C CYS A 328 -3.79 8.11 17.72
N GLU A 329 -4.84 8.42 16.96
CA GLU A 329 -4.84 9.60 16.09
C GLU A 329 -4.81 10.92 16.88
N ASN A 330 -5.20 10.90 18.17
CA ASN A 330 -4.99 12.03 19.08
C ASN A 330 -3.58 11.97 19.69
N LEU A 331 -2.79 13.04 19.51
CA LEU A 331 -1.42 13.13 20.03
C LEU A 331 -1.34 13.04 21.56
N ALA A 332 -2.34 13.54 22.30
CA ALA A 332 -2.37 13.46 23.76
C ALA A 332 -2.56 12.01 24.23
N SER A 333 -3.56 11.32 23.68
CA SER A 333 -3.81 9.90 23.91
C SER A 333 -2.60 9.05 23.53
N LYS A 334 -1.99 9.32 22.37
CA LYS A 334 -0.80 8.64 21.87
C LYS A 334 0.38 8.73 22.84
N ARG A 335 0.57 9.88 23.50
CA ARG A 335 1.58 10.05 24.56
C ARG A 335 1.21 9.30 25.84
N ALA A 336 -0.06 9.36 26.25
CA ALA A 336 -0.54 8.68 27.45
C ALA A 336 -0.37 7.15 27.36
N PHE A 337 -0.76 6.55 26.22
CA PHE A 337 -0.53 5.12 25.97
C PHE A 337 0.96 4.76 25.87
N GLY A 338 1.80 5.68 25.41
CA GLY A 338 3.24 5.44 25.27
C GLY A 338 3.91 5.06 26.59
N LEU A 339 3.50 5.67 27.70
CA LEU A 339 4.15 5.49 29.00
C LEU A 339 3.86 4.14 29.68
N GLN A 340 2.65 3.60 29.53
CA GLN A 340 2.22 2.38 30.26
C GLN A 340 1.53 1.33 29.39
N GLY A 341 0.99 1.72 28.24
CA GLY A 341 0.30 0.81 27.31
C GLY A 341 1.28 0.02 26.44
N ILE A 342 2.35 0.65 25.96
CA ILE A 342 3.31 -0.02 25.06
C ILE A 342 3.92 -1.29 25.66
N PRO A 343 4.45 -1.30 26.91
CA PRO A 343 5.01 -2.52 27.49
C PRO A 343 4.01 -3.67 27.57
N GLN A 344 2.75 -3.38 27.90
CA GLN A 344 1.68 -4.39 27.95
C GLN A 344 1.34 -4.92 26.55
N LEU A 345 1.22 -4.04 25.55
CA LEU A 345 0.97 -4.44 24.16
C LEU A 345 2.11 -5.29 23.60
N VAL A 346 3.37 -4.99 23.95
CA VAL A 346 4.53 -5.80 23.57
C VAL A 346 4.45 -7.19 24.22
N GLN A 347 4.06 -7.28 25.48
CA GLN A 347 3.85 -8.58 26.15
C GLN A 347 2.76 -9.42 25.45
N LEU A 348 1.68 -8.78 24.97
CA LEU A 348 0.60 -9.46 24.25
C LEU A 348 1.03 -10.09 22.93
N LEU A 349 2.15 -9.67 22.33
CA LEU A 349 2.71 -10.32 21.13
C LEU A 349 3.15 -11.77 21.40
N SER A 350 3.38 -12.13 22.67
CA SER A 350 3.71 -13.50 23.10
C SER A 350 2.49 -14.35 23.45
N SER A 351 1.27 -13.86 23.26
CA SER A 351 0.03 -14.63 23.50
C SER A 351 -0.10 -15.79 22.52
N ASP A 352 -0.69 -16.93 22.92
CA ASP A 352 -0.99 -18.02 21.98
C ASP A 352 -2.18 -17.69 21.05
N ASN A 353 -2.97 -16.66 21.38
CA ASN A 353 -4.14 -16.27 20.61
C ASN A 353 -3.78 -15.29 19.48
N GLU A 354 -3.95 -15.73 18.23
CA GLU A 354 -3.65 -14.93 17.04
C GLU A 354 -4.50 -13.65 16.91
N GLU A 355 -5.74 -13.61 17.43
CA GLU A 355 -6.54 -12.38 17.49
C GLU A 355 -5.94 -11.35 18.46
N VAL A 356 -5.42 -11.80 19.60
CA VAL A 356 -4.77 -10.94 20.59
C VAL A 356 -3.47 -10.36 19.99
N LYS A 357 -2.63 -11.20 19.36
CA LYS A 357 -1.41 -10.73 18.67
C LYS A 357 -1.72 -9.67 17.62
N GLU A 358 -2.68 -9.97 16.73
CA GLU A 358 -3.07 -9.07 15.63
C GLU A 358 -3.57 -7.73 16.18
N ALA A 359 -4.45 -7.75 17.19
CA ALA A 359 -4.97 -6.52 17.78
C ALA A 359 -3.87 -5.70 18.48
N ALA A 360 -2.96 -6.37 19.20
CA ALA A 360 -1.85 -5.74 19.89
C ALA A 360 -0.87 -5.08 18.90
N VAL A 361 -0.45 -5.79 17.85
CA VAL A 361 0.47 -5.23 16.85
C VAL A 361 -0.18 -4.12 16.02
N THR A 362 -1.49 -4.19 15.76
CA THR A 362 -2.25 -3.10 15.13
C THR A 362 -2.21 -1.84 15.99
N ALA A 363 -2.40 -1.96 17.31
CA ALA A 363 -2.28 -0.84 18.23
C ALA A 363 -0.86 -0.26 18.26
N LEU A 364 0.17 -1.11 18.27
CA LEU A 364 1.57 -0.70 18.20
C LEU A 364 1.90 0.03 16.89
N ALA A 365 1.36 -0.40 15.76
CA ALA A 365 1.55 0.28 14.46
C ALA A 365 1.00 1.71 14.52
N SER A 366 -0.22 1.88 15.05
CA SER A 366 -0.82 3.20 15.26
C SER A 366 -0.03 4.06 16.26
N LEU A 367 0.45 3.48 17.36
CA LEU A 367 1.23 4.17 18.40
C LEU A 367 2.61 4.63 17.94
N THR A 368 3.27 3.90 17.04
CA THR A 368 4.63 4.21 16.57
C THR A 368 4.65 5.14 15.36
N THR A 369 3.56 5.22 14.61
CA THR A 369 3.45 6.09 13.42
C THR A 369 3.79 7.54 13.75
N ALA A 370 4.82 8.11 13.12
CA ALA A 370 5.28 9.48 13.38
C ALA A 370 5.56 9.81 14.88
N SER A 371 5.97 8.83 15.68
CA SER A 371 6.31 9.03 17.10
C SER A 371 7.60 8.31 17.50
N TYR A 372 8.71 9.06 17.54
CA TYR A 372 10.01 8.55 17.94
C TYR A 372 10.05 8.07 19.39
N SER A 373 9.38 8.77 20.32
CA SER A 373 9.30 8.37 21.73
C SER A 373 8.63 7.02 21.91
N ASN A 374 7.52 6.77 21.19
CA ASN A 374 6.81 5.50 21.27
C ASN A 374 7.60 4.39 20.58
N ALA A 375 8.29 4.68 19.49
CA ALA A 375 9.20 3.73 18.87
C ALA A 375 10.33 3.31 19.83
N SER A 376 10.91 4.26 20.58
CA SER A 376 11.90 3.96 21.63
C SER A 376 11.31 3.12 22.75
N ALA A 377 10.10 3.44 23.22
CA ALA A 377 9.42 2.65 24.24
C ALA A 377 9.17 1.18 23.82
N VAL A 378 8.86 0.94 22.53
CA VAL A 378 8.73 -0.44 21.99
C VAL A 378 10.07 -1.17 22.04
N ALA A 379 11.17 -0.50 21.68
CA ALA A 379 12.50 -1.09 21.73
C ALA A 379 12.96 -1.36 23.17
N GLU A 380 12.72 -0.43 24.10
CA GLU A 380 13.02 -0.57 25.53
C GLU A 380 12.23 -1.70 26.19
N ALA A 381 10.98 -1.93 25.73
CA ALA A 381 10.17 -3.07 26.14
C ALA A 381 10.58 -4.41 25.48
N GLN A 382 11.75 -4.47 24.83
CA GLN A 382 12.27 -5.66 24.13
C GLN A 382 11.35 -6.17 23.01
N GLY A 383 10.56 -5.28 22.39
CA GLY A 383 9.58 -5.65 21.37
C GLY A 383 10.17 -6.02 20.00
N ILE A 384 11.44 -5.68 19.71
CA ILE A 384 12.04 -5.89 18.38
C ILE A 384 12.05 -7.38 17.99
N GLU A 385 12.53 -8.27 18.87
CA GLU A 385 12.60 -9.71 18.60
C GLU A 385 11.20 -10.30 18.42
N LEU A 386 10.25 -9.93 19.29
CA LEU A 386 8.86 -10.38 19.20
C LEU A 386 8.19 -9.93 17.90
N LEU A 387 8.46 -8.71 17.44
CA LEU A 387 7.93 -8.17 16.19
C LEU A 387 8.53 -8.88 14.97
N VAL A 388 9.84 -9.19 14.99
CA VAL A 388 10.48 -9.98 13.93
C VAL A 388 9.88 -11.38 13.88
N ASN A 389 9.64 -12.02 15.03
CA ASN A 389 8.95 -13.31 15.10
C ASN A 389 7.50 -13.25 14.58
N THR A 390 6.81 -12.13 14.83
CA THR A 390 5.42 -11.90 14.36
C THR A 390 5.31 -11.81 12.84
N LEU A 391 6.41 -11.58 12.11
CA LEU A 391 6.42 -11.65 10.64
C LEU A 391 6.13 -13.06 10.10
N ASN A 392 6.25 -14.09 10.94
CA ASN A 392 5.92 -15.48 10.62
C ASN A 392 4.56 -15.91 11.21
N ALA A 393 3.71 -14.98 11.63
CA ALA A 393 2.38 -15.27 12.17
C ALA A 393 1.44 -15.88 11.10
N GLN A 394 0.31 -16.46 11.53
CA GLN A 394 -0.66 -17.04 10.60
C GLN A 394 -1.55 -15.99 9.92
N LYS A 395 -1.74 -14.85 10.58
CA LYS A 395 -2.63 -13.79 10.12
C LYS A 395 -1.89 -12.70 9.36
N ASP A 396 -2.32 -12.47 8.12
CA ASP A 396 -1.80 -11.40 7.26
C ASP A 396 -1.82 -10.01 7.91
N GLY A 397 -2.87 -9.70 8.68
CA GLY A 397 -3.00 -8.45 9.42
C GLY A 397 -1.90 -8.28 10.47
N ALA A 398 -1.52 -9.36 11.16
CA ALA A 398 -0.43 -9.32 12.13
C ALA A 398 0.92 -9.10 11.44
N ILE A 399 1.18 -9.82 10.34
CA ILE A 399 2.42 -9.69 9.54
C ILE A 399 2.58 -8.26 9.00
N ALA A 400 1.55 -7.71 8.36
CA ALA A 400 1.60 -6.39 7.73
C ALA A 400 1.82 -5.27 8.78
N ASN A 401 1.16 -5.37 9.94
CA ASN A 401 1.33 -4.41 11.01
C ASN A 401 2.68 -4.57 11.72
N ALA A 402 3.21 -5.79 11.88
CA ALA A 402 4.55 -6.01 12.43
C ALA A 402 5.63 -5.37 11.54
N ALA A 403 5.54 -5.58 10.22
CA ALA A 403 6.43 -4.91 9.26
C ALA A 403 6.32 -3.37 9.38
N THR A 404 5.11 -2.84 9.54
CA THR A 404 4.87 -1.39 9.74
C THR A 404 5.54 -0.87 11.01
N VAL A 405 5.38 -1.56 12.15
CA VAL A 405 6.04 -1.18 13.41
C VAL A 405 7.57 -1.17 13.24
N LEU A 406 8.14 -2.23 12.66
CA LEU A 406 9.58 -2.33 12.41
C LEU A 406 10.09 -1.19 11.52
N THR A 407 9.34 -0.81 10.47
CA THR A 407 9.69 0.35 9.63
C THR A 407 9.63 1.68 10.37
N ASN A 408 8.64 1.86 11.26
CA ASN A 408 8.55 3.07 12.10
C ASN A 408 9.74 3.17 13.06
N LEU A 409 10.15 2.05 13.66
CA LEU A 409 11.35 1.98 14.52
C LEU A 409 12.64 2.27 13.73
N ALA A 410 12.73 1.75 12.50
CA ALA A 410 13.89 1.90 11.62
C ALA A 410 14.17 3.34 11.15
N MET A 411 13.25 4.28 11.41
CA MET A 411 13.52 5.71 11.23
C MET A 411 14.63 6.22 12.15
N GLN A 412 14.91 5.50 13.25
CA GLN A 412 16.03 5.77 14.14
C GLN A 412 17.14 4.75 13.87
N GLU A 413 18.33 5.25 13.53
CA GLU A 413 19.48 4.42 13.12
C GLU A 413 19.86 3.32 14.12
N PRO A 414 19.90 3.55 15.45
CA PRO A 414 20.24 2.48 16.42
C PRO A 414 19.27 1.30 16.36
N PHE A 415 17.98 1.57 16.21
CA PHE A 415 16.96 0.52 16.12
C PHE A 415 16.97 -0.15 14.75
N ARG A 416 17.24 0.59 13.67
CA ARG A 416 17.41 0.00 12.33
C ARG A 416 18.53 -1.04 12.32
N VAL A 417 19.70 -0.71 12.87
CA VAL A 417 20.84 -1.63 12.94
C VAL A 417 20.51 -2.85 13.81
N ASN A 418 19.81 -2.66 14.93
CA ASN A 418 19.35 -3.76 15.78
C ASN A 418 18.35 -4.67 15.05
N ILE A 419 17.39 -4.12 14.31
CA ILE A 419 16.44 -4.92 13.52
C ILE A 419 17.18 -5.69 12.41
N GLN A 420 18.17 -5.05 11.76
CA GLN A 420 18.99 -5.70 10.72
C GLN A 420 19.81 -6.88 11.27
N SER A 421 20.27 -6.83 12.52
CA SER A 421 21.02 -7.94 13.14
C SER A 421 20.17 -9.19 13.37
N HIS A 422 18.84 -9.05 13.44
CA HIS A 422 17.87 -10.15 13.55
C HIS A 422 17.51 -10.78 12.19
N GLY A 423 18.21 -10.45 11.10
CA GLY A 423 18.04 -11.12 9.81
C GLY A 423 16.81 -10.67 9.00
N ILE A 424 16.26 -9.49 9.28
CA ILE A 424 15.01 -8.97 8.68
C ILE A 424 14.96 -9.07 7.15
N MET A 425 16.07 -8.83 6.42
CA MET A 425 16.07 -8.83 4.95
C MET A 425 15.75 -10.22 4.37
N THR A 426 16.11 -11.30 5.06
CA THR A 426 15.79 -12.67 4.64
C THR A 426 14.30 -12.93 4.80
N THR A 427 13.73 -12.57 5.95
CA THR A 427 12.28 -12.69 6.20
C THR A 427 11.46 -11.85 5.21
N LEU A 428 11.90 -10.62 4.92
CA LEU A 428 11.23 -9.78 3.93
C LEU A 428 11.24 -10.39 2.52
N ALA A 429 12.30 -11.09 2.12
CA ALA A 429 12.37 -11.77 0.83
C ALA A 429 11.24 -12.81 0.65
N GLU A 430 10.88 -13.52 1.72
CA GLU A 430 9.77 -14.47 1.75
C GLU A 430 8.42 -13.74 1.72
N LEU A 431 8.25 -12.66 2.50
CA LEU A 431 7.01 -11.89 2.56
C LEU A 431 6.64 -11.21 1.24
N LEU A 432 7.62 -10.85 0.40
CA LEU A 432 7.37 -10.34 -0.95
C LEU A 432 6.61 -11.36 -1.83
N ARG A 433 6.72 -12.67 -1.53
CA ARG A 433 6.02 -13.75 -2.24
C ARG A 433 4.61 -14.06 -1.67
N SER A 434 4.16 -13.32 -0.65
CA SER A 434 2.82 -13.52 -0.08
C SER A 434 1.71 -13.33 -1.14
N THR A 435 0.59 -14.03 -1.00
CA THR A 435 -0.60 -13.82 -1.84
C THR A 435 -1.44 -12.62 -1.39
N ASN A 436 -1.17 -12.06 -0.20
CA ASN A 436 -1.91 -10.94 0.35
C ASN A 436 -1.27 -9.60 -0.06
N SER A 437 -2.05 -8.75 -0.73
CA SER A 437 -1.54 -7.45 -1.22
C SER A 437 -1.12 -6.49 -0.10
N GLN A 438 -1.74 -6.56 1.08
CA GLN A 438 -1.33 -5.74 2.23
C GLN A 438 0.04 -6.17 2.74
N VAL A 439 0.28 -7.47 2.87
CA VAL A 439 1.59 -8.01 3.26
C VAL A 439 2.64 -7.65 2.23
N GLN A 440 2.38 -7.87 0.93
CA GLN A 440 3.29 -7.48 -0.16
C GLN A 440 3.64 -5.98 -0.11
N SER A 441 2.63 -5.12 0.08
CA SER A 441 2.82 -3.67 0.15
C SER A 441 3.75 -3.28 1.29
N LYS A 442 3.49 -3.80 2.51
CA LYS A 442 4.30 -3.47 3.69
C LYS A 442 5.68 -4.12 3.64
N ALA A 443 5.82 -5.31 3.05
CA ALA A 443 7.11 -5.94 2.82
C ALA A 443 7.98 -5.11 1.85
N ALA A 444 7.43 -4.66 0.71
CA ALA A 444 8.14 -3.80 -0.22
C ALA A 444 8.54 -2.46 0.41
N PHE A 445 7.64 -1.84 1.20
CA PHE A 445 7.96 -0.63 1.96
C PHE A 445 9.07 -0.87 2.99
N ALA A 446 9.07 -2.02 3.66
CA ALA A 446 10.14 -2.40 4.58
C ALA A 446 11.46 -2.61 3.85
N VAL A 447 11.48 -3.26 2.68
CA VAL A 447 12.69 -3.38 1.86
C VAL A 447 13.24 -2.01 1.46
N ALA A 448 12.39 -1.06 1.06
CA ALA A 448 12.81 0.30 0.75
C ALA A 448 13.42 1.02 1.98
N THR A 449 12.95 0.69 3.18
CA THR A 449 13.43 1.28 4.44
C THR A 449 14.76 0.69 4.90
N PHE A 450 14.91 -0.64 4.84
CA PHE A 450 16.08 -1.36 5.32
C PHE A 450 17.21 -1.50 4.28
N GLY A 451 16.91 -1.35 2.98
CA GLY A 451 17.88 -1.44 1.87
C GLY A 451 18.84 -0.24 1.75
N CYS A 452 19.01 0.57 2.80
CA CYS A 452 19.77 1.82 2.76
C CYS A 452 21.30 1.62 2.59
N ASP A 453 21.84 0.49 3.01
CA ASP A 453 23.27 0.17 2.94
C ASP A 453 23.56 -1.05 2.03
N ALA A 454 24.83 -1.22 1.65
CA ALA A 454 25.25 -2.25 0.71
C ALA A 454 25.13 -3.68 1.28
N ASP A 455 25.27 -3.85 2.60
CA ASP A 455 25.13 -5.14 3.27
C ASP A 455 23.67 -5.61 3.25
N ALA A 456 22.72 -4.72 3.57
CA ALA A 456 21.30 -5.01 3.49
C ALA A 456 20.86 -5.38 2.06
N ARG A 457 21.30 -4.61 1.04
CA ARG A 457 21.03 -4.92 -0.37
C ARG A 457 21.64 -6.27 -0.79
N THR A 458 22.85 -6.57 -0.33
CA THR A 458 23.49 -7.86 -0.56
C THR A 458 22.70 -9.00 0.07
N LYS A 459 22.26 -8.85 1.33
CA LYS A 459 21.44 -9.85 2.03
C LYS A 459 20.13 -10.14 1.32
N LEU A 460 19.42 -9.10 0.85
CA LEU A 460 18.20 -9.26 0.05
C LEU A 460 18.47 -10.05 -1.24
N ARG A 461 19.57 -9.72 -1.92
CA ARG A 461 19.98 -10.41 -3.15
C ARG A 461 20.32 -11.87 -2.90
N THR A 462 21.10 -12.19 -1.87
CA THR A 462 21.46 -13.57 -1.54
C THR A 462 20.27 -14.39 -1.03
N ALA A 463 19.26 -13.74 -0.44
CA ALA A 463 18.00 -14.37 -0.05
C ALA A 463 17.02 -14.57 -1.23
N GLY A 464 17.38 -14.17 -2.45
CA GLY A 464 16.51 -14.31 -3.63
C GLY A 464 15.30 -13.37 -3.62
N GLY A 465 15.38 -12.24 -2.91
CA GLY A 465 14.28 -11.28 -2.77
C GLY A 465 14.08 -10.34 -3.96
N LEU A 466 15.05 -10.26 -4.90
CA LEU A 466 14.95 -9.37 -6.06
C LEU A 466 13.92 -9.86 -7.09
N GLU A 467 13.80 -11.17 -7.32
CA GLU A 467 12.81 -11.74 -8.24
C GLU A 467 11.37 -11.41 -7.81
N PRO A 468 10.93 -11.72 -6.57
CA PRO A 468 9.61 -11.30 -6.07
C PRO A 468 9.40 -9.80 -6.17
N LEU A 469 10.43 -9.00 -5.86
CA LEU A 469 10.34 -7.56 -5.93
C LEU A 469 10.02 -7.06 -7.35
N ILE A 470 10.60 -7.70 -8.37
CA ILE A 470 10.29 -7.42 -9.77
C ILE A 470 8.88 -7.89 -10.16
N GLU A 471 8.45 -9.07 -9.69
CA GLU A 471 7.08 -9.54 -9.90
C GLU A 471 6.03 -8.55 -9.36
N LEU A 472 6.30 -7.92 -8.20
CA LEU A 472 5.41 -6.92 -7.61
C LEU A 472 5.28 -5.63 -8.45
N LEU A 473 6.21 -5.32 -9.35
CA LEU A 473 6.06 -4.20 -10.29
C LEU A 473 4.88 -4.40 -11.25
N HIS A 474 4.49 -5.64 -11.53
CA HIS A 474 3.31 -5.97 -12.32
C HIS A 474 2.00 -5.98 -11.52
N SER A 475 2.04 -5.72 -10.21
CA SER A 475 0.85 -5.76 -9.36
C SER A 475 -0.21 -4.76 -9.82
N LYS A 476 -1.47 -5.21 -9.83
CA LYS A 476 -2.64 -4.36 -10.09
C LYS A 476 -2.93 -3.42 -8.92
N ASN A 477 -2.49 -3.77 -7.70
CA ASN A 477 -2.62 -2.91 -6.53
C ASN A 477 -1.62 -1.75 -6.63
N GLU A 478 -2.13 -0.52 -6.58
CA GLU A 478 -1.32 0.70 -6.72
C GLU A 478 -0.29 0.86 -5.60
N GLU A 479 -0.66 0.57 -4.34
CA GLU A 479 0.23 0.71 -3.19
C GLU A 479 1.39 -0.28 -3.26
N VAL A 480 1.09 -1.54 -3.61
CA VAL A 480 2.11 -2.59 -3.82
C VAL A 480 3.10 -2.16 -4.89
N ARG A 481 2.60 -1.75 -6.06
CA ARG A 481 3.44 -1.34 -7.19
C ARG A 481 4.28 -0.11 -6.84
N ARG A 482 3.69 0.89 -6.19
CA ARG A 482 4.39 2.11 -5.74
C ARG A 482 5.54 1.76 -4.78
N ASN A 483 5.29 0.92 -3.78
CA ASN A 483 6.30 0.52 -2.80
C ASN A 483 7.38 -0.38 -3.43
N ALA A 484 7.01 -1.24 -4.38
CA ALA A 484 7.97 -2.02 -5.17
C ALA A 484 8.90 -1.12 -5.99
N CYS A 485 8.38 -0.09 -6.68
CA CYS A 485 9.21 0.89 -7.38
C CYS A 485 10.19 1.59 -6.43
N TRP A 486 9.76 1.96 -5.23
CA TRP A 486 10.65 2.57 -4.23
C TRP A 486 11.73 1.59 -3.76
N ALA A 487 11.38 0.35 -3.44
CA ALA A 487 12.35 -0.67 -3.07
C ALA A 487 13.37 -0.93 -4.20
N VAL A 488 12.94 -0.98 -5.46
CA VAL A 488 13.85 -1.09 -6.62
C VAL A 488 14.77 0.12 -6.73
N MET A 489 14.24 1.34 -6.56
CA MET A 489 15.04 2.58 -6.56
C MET A 489 16.17 2.53 -5.52
N VAL A 490 15.85 2.07 -4.30
CA VAL A 490 16.83 1.94 -3.21
C VAL A 490 17.84 0.83 -3.51
N CYS A 491 17.38 -0.32 -3.99
CA CYS A 491 18.24 -1.45 -4.35
C CYS A 491 19.19 -1.11 -5.51
N ALA A 492 18.74 -0.31 -6.48
CA ALA A 492 19.54 0.15 -7.61
C ALA A 492 20.67 1.12 -7.23
N GLY A 493 20.76 1.55 -5.97
CA GLY A 493 21.86 2.38 -5.48
C GLY A 493 23.20 1.65 -5.34
N ASP A 494 23.22 0.32 -5.50
CA ASP A 494 24.42 -0.51 -5.54
C ASP A 494 24.56 -1.17 -6.92
N GLU A 495 25.76 -1.11 -7.50
CA GLU A 495 26.02 -1.58 -8.87
C GLU A 495 25.71 -3.06 -9.05
N LEU A 496 26.16 -3.91 -8.11
CA LEU A 496 25.94 -5.36 -8.19
C LEU A 496 24.45 -5.72 -8.13
N THR A 497 23.69 -5.01 -7.30
CA THR A 497 22.25 -5.19 -7.16
C THR A 497 21.50 -4.63 -8.38
N ALA A 498 21.91 -3.49 -8.90
CA ALA A 498 21.34 -2.88 -10.10
C ALA A 498 21.54 -3.74 -11.36
N VAL A 499 22.73 -4.34 -11.53
CA VAL A 499 23.01 -5.27 -12.63
C VAL A 499 22.08 -6.49 -12.57
N GLU A 500 21.86 -7.05 -11.39
CA GLU A 500 20.96 -8.19 -11.21
C GLU A 500 19.49 -7.81 -11.46
N LEU A 501 19.04 -6.66 -10.97
CA LEU A 501 17.70 -6.12 -11.28
C LEU A 501 17.51 -5.94 -12.79
N CYS A 502 18.52 -5.41 -13.49
CA CYS A 502 18.51 -5.30 -14.96
C CYS A 502 18.42 -6.67 -15.63
N ARG A 503 19.16 -7.67 -15.15
CA ARG A 503 19.13 -9.05 -15.66
C ARG A 503 17.74 -9.68 -15.51
N LEU A 504 17.02 -9.34 -14.43
CA LEU A 504 15.66 -9.78 -14.16
C LEU A 504 14.58 -9.00 -14.94
N GLY A 505 14.96 -8.05 -15.80
CA GLY A 505 14.02 -7.31 -16.67
C GLY A 505 13.40 -6.06 -16.04
N ALA A 506 13.91 -5.58 -14.90
CA ALA A 506 13.37 -4.42 -14.19
C ALA A 506 13.26 -3.16 -15.07
N LEU A 507 14.24 -2.94 -15.96
CA LEU A 507 14.29 -1.78 -16.85
C LEU A 507 13.06 -1.71 -17.77
N ASP A 508 12.75 -2.81 -18.46
CA ASP A 508 11.68 -2.84 -19.46
C ASP A 508 10.31 -2.69 -18.79
N ILE A 509 10.14 -3.28 -17.60
CA ILE A 509 8.91 -3.15 -16.79
C ILE A 509 8.72 -1.70 -16.32
N LEU A 510 9.78 -1.04 -15.82
CA LEU A 510 9.71 0.35 -15.38
C LEU A 510 9.48 1.31 -16.55
N GLU A 511 10.04 1.05 -17.73
CA GLU A 511 9.70 1.80 -18.94
C GLU A 511 8.20 1.68 -19.26
N GLU A 512 7.63 0.47 -19.23
CA GLU A 512 6.21 0.24 -19.47
C GLU A 512 5.30 0.92 -18.44
N ILE A 513 5.72 0.94 -17.16
CA ILE A 513 5.02 1.64 -16.08
C ILE A 513 5.04 3.15 -16.34
N ASN A 514 6.20 3.71 -16.71
CA ASN A 514 6.36 5.15 -16.93
C ASN A 514 5.68 5.67 -18.21
N LEU A 515 5.38 4.79 -19.18
CA LEU A 515 4.54 5.13 -20.35
C LEU A 515 3.04 5.20 -20.00
N SER A 516 2.62 4.62 -18.88
CA SER A 516 1.21 4.55 -18.47
C SER A 516 0.85 5.72 -17.55
N THR A 517 -0.16 6.50 -17.92
CA THR A 517 -0.63 7.66 -17.12
C THR A 517 -1.17 7.27 -15.74
N GLY A 518 -1.71 6.06 -15.58
CA GLY A 518 -2.27 5.57 -14.31
C GLY A 518 -1.31 4.74 -13.45
N ARG A 519 -0.22 4.21 -14.01
CA ARG A 519 0.75 3.40 -13.25
C ARG A 519 2.00 4.17 -12.85
N LYS A 520 2.36 5.19 -13.63
CA LYS A 520 3.50 6.07 -13.41
C LYS A 520 3.44 6.76 -12.05
N ASN A 521 4.58 6.82 -11.36
CA ASN A 521 4.76 7.58 -10.13
C ASN A 521 6.22 8.05 -9.98
N ASN A 522 6.49 8.95 -9.05
CA ASN A 522 7.83 9.52 -8.87
C ASN A 522 8.89 8.44 -8.61
N TYR A 523 8.56 7.38 -7.85
CA TYR A 523 9.51 6.31 -7.59
C TYR A 523 9.78 5.45 -8.82
N SER A 524 8.81 5.24 -9.72
CA SER A 524 9.05 4.51 -10.97
C SER A 524 9.98 5.28 -11.91
N GLU A 525 9.88 6.60 -11.95
CA GLU A 525 10.79 7.45 -12.74
C GLU A 525 12.20 7.41 -12.16
N THR A 526 12.34 7.63 -10.85
CA THR A 526 13.66 7.62 -10.20
C THR A 526 14.28 6.22 -10.18
N ALA A 527 13.50 5.16 -10.03
CA ALA A 527 13.99 3.79 -10.14
C ALA A 527 14.56 3.50 -11.52
N LEU A 528 13.85 3.92 -12.59
CA LEU A 528 14.34 3.78 -13.96
C LEU A 528 15.64 4.56 -14.17
N GLU A 529 15.70 5.81 -13.71
CA GLU A 529 16.92 6.62 -13.78
C GLU A 529 18.10 5.97 -13.03
N LYS A 530 17.86 5.43 -11.83
CA LYS A 530 18.90 4.77 -11.02
C LYS A 530 19.43 3.49 -11.64
N LEU A 531 18.56 2.69 -12.26
CA LEU A 531 19.03 1.53 -13.02
C LEU A 531 19.85 1.95 -14.25
N LEU A 532 19.44 3.02 -14.93
CA LEU A 532 20.17 3.58 -16.06
C LEU A 532 21.51 4.23 -15.67
N ASP A 533 21.68 4.70 -14.43
CA ASP A 533 22.99 5.17 -13.91
C ASP A 533 24.08 4.07 -14.02
N ASN A 534 23.68 2.79 -14.01
CA ASN A 534 24.58 1.64 -14.16
C ASN A 534 24.81 1.22 -15.63
N ASN A 535 24.14 1.87 -16.59
CA ASN A 535 24.37 1.70 -18.02
C ASN A 535 24.26 3.05 -18.75
N LEU A 536 25.33 3.85 -18.64
CA LEU A 536 25.35 5.22 -19.15
C LEU A 536 25.12 5.30 -20.66
N SER A 537 25.53 4.28 -21.43
CA SER A 537 25.26 4.22 -22.88
C SER A 537 23.77 4.12 -23.18
N ARG A 538 23.05 3.24 -22.47
CA ARG A 538 21.59 3.15 -22.56
C ARG A 538 20.94 4.44 -22.05
N LYS A 539 21.40 4.97 -20.91
CA LYS A 539 20.90 6.22 -20.32
C LYS A 539 20.98 7.37 -21.31
N TYR A 540 22.16 7.62 -21.90
CA TYR A 540 22.36 8.72 -22.81
C TYR A 540 21.59 8.55 -24.14
N SER A 541 21.43 7.30 -24.59
CA SER A 541 20.67 7.00 -25.80
C SER A 541 19.16 7.19 -25.61
N GLN A 542 18.63 6.91 -24.42
CA GLN A 542 17.20 7.03 -24.11
C GLN A 542 16.80 8.42 -23.60
N MET A 543 17.55 8.96 -22.63
CA MET A 543 17.23 10.22 -21.96
C MET A 543 17.89 11.43 -22.63
N GLY A 544 18.94 11.22 -23.44
CA GLY A 544 19.68 12.33 -24.05
C GLY A 544 20.46 13.18 -23.05
N TYR A 545 20.61 12.74 -21.80
CA TYR A 545 21.23 13.51 -20.74
C TYR A 545 22.09 12.62 -19.83
N LEU A 546 23.31 13.07 -19.54
CA LEU A 546 24.17 12.57 -18.48
C LEU A 546 24.54 13.74 -17.57
N SER A 547 24.33 13.60 -16.26
CA SER A 547 24.70 14.64 -15.31
C SER A 547 26.21 14.66 -15.06
N SER A 548 26.67 15.65 -14.28
CA SER A 548 28.07 15.70 -13.81
C SER A 548 28.47 14.53 -12.90
N SER A 549 27.51 13.85 -12.25
CA SER A 549 27.79 12.66 -11.43
C SER A 549 27.88 11.38 -12.26
N ASN A 550 27.39 11.39 -13.51
CA ASN A 550 27.53 10.26 -14.41
C ASN A 550 28.92 10.31 -15.08
N ILE A 551 29.85 9.50 -14.58
CA ILE A 551 31.25 9.45 -15.04
C ILE A 551 31.37 8.39 -16.15
N ILE A 552 31.68 8.81 -17.38
CA ILE A 552 31.83 7.92 -18.54
C ILE A 552 33.10 7.08 -18.37
N THR A 553 32.98 5.76 -18.23
CA THR A 553 34.11 4.81 -18.13
C THR A 553 34.39 4.11 -19.47
N ASP A 554 35.48 3.35 -19.53
CA ASP A 554 35.83 2.55 -20.71
C ASP A 554 34.75 1.49 -21.00
N GLY A 555 34.40 1.31 -22.27
CA GLY A 555 33.30 0.48 -22.72
C GLY A 555 32.00 1.25 -23.01
N PHE A 556 31.93 2.54 -22.66
CA PHE A 556 30.83 3.40 -23.08
C PHE A 556 30.82 3.58 -24.60
N TYR A 557 29.63 3.51 -25.19
CA TYR A 557 29.39 3.86 -26.58
C TYR A 557 28.13 4.72 -26.75
N ASP A 558 28.13 5.54 -27.79
CA ASP A 558 27.00 6.34 -28.23
C ASP A 558 26.47 5.82 -29.58
N CYS A 559 25.32 5.16 -29.56
CA CYS A 559 24.60 4.68 -30.74
C CYS A 559 23.49 5.63 -31.23
N GLY A 560 23.24 6.74 -30.50
CA GLY A 560 22.28 7.78 -30.87
C GLY A 560 20.99 7.70 -30.09
N ARG A 561 20.02 8.55 -30.45
CA ARG A 561 18.74 8.55 -29.75
C ARG A 561 17.94 7.31 -30.14
N ILE A 562 17.54 6.53 -29.15
CA ILE A 562 16.70 5.34 -29.33
C ILE A 562 15.26 5.72 -29.02
N LYS A 563 14.34 5.32 -29.90
CA LYS A 563 12.90 5.54 -29.68
C LYS A 563 12.40 4.62 -28.55
N PRO A 564 11.44 5.07 -27.73
CA PRO A 564 10.81 4.21 -26.73
C PRO A 564 10.31 2.89 -27.35
N GLY A 565 10.59 1.76 -26.68
CA GLY A 565 10.19 0.42 -27.14
C GLY A 565 11.12 -0.23 -28.18
N VAL A 566 12.17 0.44 -28.64
CA VAL A 566 13.21 -0.19 -29.49
C VAL A 566 14.27 -0.84 -28.60
N LYS A 567 14.59 -2.11 -28.86
CA LYS A 567 15.62 -2.86 -28.11
C LYS A 567 16.95 -2.12 -28.15
N PHE A 568 17.52 -1.84 -26.98
CA PHE A 568 18.89 -1.36 -26.86
C PHE A 568 19.87 -2.49 -27.19
N LEU A 569 20.68 -2.29 -28.22
CA LEU A 569 21.65 -3.29 -28.68
C LEU A 569 22.97 -3.14 -27.95
N SER A 570 23.57 -4.27 -27.60
CA SER A 570 24.93 -4.32 -27.05
C SER A 570 25.95 -3.88 -28.10
N LEU A 571 27.12 -3.42 -27.64
CA LEU A 571 28.21 -3.04 -28.52
C LEU A 571 28.62 -4.18 -29.49
N LYS A 572 28.57 -5.44 -29.01
CA LYS A 572 28.85 -6.62 -29.82
C LYS A 572 27.81 -6.79 -30.94
N GLU A 573 26.52 -6.73 -30.63
CA GLU A 573 25.43 -6.81 -31.63
C GLU A 573 25.53 -5.67 -32.65
N LEU A 574 25.88 -4.46 -32.19
CA LEU A 574 26.07 -3.30 -33.06
C LEU A 574 27.26 -3.44 -34.01
N SER A 575 28.38 -3.99 -33.52
CA SER A 575 29.60 -4.21 -34.33
C SER A 575 29.44 -5.26 -35.43
N MET A 576 28.42 -6.11 -35.34
CA MET A 576 28.12 -7.15 -36.33
C MET A 576 27.16 -6.67 -37.43
N GLN A 577 26.63 -5.46 -37.33
CA GLN A 577 25.75 -4.91 -38.36
C GLN A 577 26.54 -4.56 -39.62
N GLU A 578 25.91 -4.74 -40.78
CA GLU A 578 26.49 -4.32 -42.05
C GLU A 578 26.71 -2.80 -42.05
N LEU A 579 27.78 -2.37 -42.73
CA LEU A 579 28.03 -0.96 -43.02
C LEU A 579 26.83 -0.44 -43.83
N THR A 580 26.05 0.42 -43.20
CA THR A 580 24.82 1.02 -43.74
C THR A 580 24.92 2.53 -43.60
N ASP A 581 24.04 3.31 -44.25
CA ASP A 581 23.94 4.78 -44.07
C ASP A 581 23.46 5.21 -42.67
N ARG A 582 23.58 4.34 -41.66
CA ARG A 582 23.21 4.60 -40.28
C ARG A 582 24.35 5.35 -39.58
N ARG A 583 24.00 6.16 -38.59
CA ARG A 583 24.96 6.90 -37.76
C ARG A 583 26.02 5.96 -37.16
N ALA A 584 27.29 6.34 -37.32
CA ALA A 584 28.43 5.68 -36.68
C ALA A 584 28.25 5.58 -35.15
N ILE A 585 28.66 4.44 -34.58
CA ILE A 585 28.62 4.21 -33.13
C ILE A 585 29.94 4.68 -32.54
N ILE A 586 29.90 5.70 -31.71
CA ILE A 586 31.12 6.27 -31.15
C ILE A 586 31.51 5.54 -29.88
N LEU A 587 32.69 4.92 -29.86
CA LEU A 587 33.21 4.11 -28.75
C LEU A 587 34.25 4.86 -27.93
N ILE A 588 34.12 4.74 -26.60
CA ILE A 588 35.06 5.23 -25.59
C ILE A 588 35.72 4.02 -24.93
N ASN A 589 37.00 3.79 -25.21
CA ASN A 589 37.73 2.68 -24.63
C ASN A 589 39.24 2.94 -24.60
N ALA A 590 39.75 3.57 -23.54
CA ALA A 590 41.18 3.84 -23.38
C ALA A 590 41.96 2.67 -22.75
N LYS A 591 41.29 1.56 -22.39
CA LYS A 591 41.91 0.42 -21.71
C LYS A 591 42.70 -0.48 -22.69
N PRO A 592 44.01 -0.74 -22.47
CA PRO A 592 44.78 -1.66 -23.29
C PRO A 592 44.36 -3.14 -23.08
N ARG A 593 44.53 -3.98 -24.12
CA ARG A 593 44.19 -5.42 -24.07
C ARG A 593 45.08 -6.17 -23.06
N GLU A 594 44.49 -7.07 -22.27
CA GLU A 594 45.19 -7.88 -21.24
C GLU A 594 46.30 -8.78 -21.81
N GLU A 595 46.26 -9.16 -23.10
CA GLU A 595 47.36 -9.90 -23.75
C GLU A 595 48.68 -9.12 -23.79
N ASN A 596 48.63 -7.78 -23.81
CA ASN A 596 49.82 -6.93 -23.74
C ASN A 596 50.39 -6.80 -22.31
N GLN A 597 49.64 -7.19 -21.27
CA GLN A 597 50.13 -7.19 -19.90
C GLN A 597 51.07 -8.38 -19.62
N LYS A 598 50.90 -9.51 -20.32
CA LYS A 598 51.83 -10.67 -20.21
C LYS A 598 53.19 -10.37 -20.85
N GLN A 599 53.22 -9.80 -22.06
CA GLN A 599 54.49 -9.43 -22.70
C GLN A 599 55.23 -8.29 -21.99
N LEU A 600 54.50 -7.34 -21.38
CA LEU A 600 55.09 -6.27 -20.56
C LEU A 600 55.54 -6.80 -19.18
N GLY A 601 54.82 -7.77 -18.62
CA GLY A 601 55.15 -8.47 -17.38
C GLY A 601 56.42 -9.33 -17.50
N ASP A 602 56.62 -10.00 -18.64
CA ASP A 602 57.82 -10.80 -18.94
C ASP A 602 59.07 -9.90 -19.14
N TYR A 603 58.88 -8.68 -19.65
CA TYR A 603 59.95 -7.67 -19.75
C TYR A 603 60.34 -7.06 -18.38
N LEU A 604 59.37 -6.96 -17.46
CA LEU A 604 59.57 -6.46 -16.09
C LEU A 604 60.15 -7.53 -15.15
N THR A 605 59.91 -8.82 -15.41
CA THR A 605 60.56 -9.92 -14.65
C THR A 605 62.02 -10.12 -15.05
N ALA A 606 62.41 -9.75 -16.27
CA ALA A 606 63.83 -9.76 -16.69
C ALA A 606 64.65 -8.63 -16.05
N THR A 607 64.02 -7.58 -15.52
CA THR A 607 64.70 -6.41 -14.92
C THR A 607 64.62 -6.35 -13.39
N SER A 608 63.92 -7.29 -12.74
CA SER A 608 63.71 -7.30 -11.28
C SER A 608 64.74 -8.10 -10.45
N PHE A 609 65.88 -8.50 -11.02
CA PHE A 609 66.93 -9.19 -10.25
C PHE A 609 67.82 -8.28 -9.39
N LEU A 610 67.52 -6.98 -9.26
CA LEU A 610 68.32 -6.05 -8.45
C LEU A 610 67.43 -4.99 -7.76
N CYS A 611 66.69 -5.37 -6.71
CA CYS A 611 66.60 -4.60 -5.45
C CYS A 611 65.58 -5.24 -4.51
N SER A 612 66.07 -5.73 -3.38
CA SER A 612 65.29 -6.11 -2.22
C SER A 612 65.14 -4.93 -1.25
N GLU A 613 63.92 -4.76 -0.73
CA GLU A 613 63.51 -4.19 0.57
C GLU A 613 62.38 -3.14 0.52
N SER A 614 61.56 -3.22 1.56
CA SER A 614 60.21 -2.70 1.82
C SER A 614 59.94 -1.21 1.56
N LEU A 615 58.85 -0.89 0.82
CA LEU A 615 57.99 0.31 1.00
C LEU A 615 56.68 0.21 0.17
N HIS A 616 55.64 0.92 0.60
CA HIS A 616 54.20 0.78 0.28
C HIS A 616 53.75 0.68 -1.20
N LEU A 617 52.69 -0.12 -1.43
CA LEU A 617 52.04 -0.47 -2.70
C LEU A 617 51.49 0.71 -3.54
N GLN A 618 51.40 1.91 -2.97
CA GLN A 618 50.88 3.11 -3.65
C GLN A 618 51.96 3.89 -4.43
N GLN A 619 53.24 3.53 -4.25
CA GLN A 619 54.39 4.17 -4.91
C GLN A 619 54.90 3.42 -6.15
N VAL A 620 54.51 2.15 -6.32
CA VAL A 620 54.88 1.32 -7.49
C VAL A 620 54.12 1.76 -8.76
N TYR A 621 52.88 2.22 -8.60
CA TYR A 621 52.07 2.72 -9.74
C TYR A 621 52.63 4.04 -10.29
N LEU A 622 53.11 4.94 -9.43
CA LEU A 622 53.76 6.18 -9.85
C LEU A 622 55.17 5.97 -10.44
N MET A 623 55.94 4.97 -9.99
CA MET A 623 57.25 4.67 -10.57
C MET A 623 57.17 4.00 -11.95
N SER A 624 56.11 3.22 -12.24
CA SER A 624 55.90 2.63 -13.57
C SER A 624 55.74 3.68 -14.68
N MET A 625 55.18 4.85 -14.34
CA MET A 625 55.09 6.01 -15.24
C MET A 625 56.42 6.74 -15.46
N TYR A 626 57.40 6.60 -14.56
CA TYR A 626 58.69 7.29 -14.65
C TYR A 626 59.72 6.56 -15.54
N ILE A 627 59.57 5.26 -15.79
CA ILE A 627 60.54 4.48 -16.61
C ILE A 627 60.35 4.70 -18.11
N VAL A 628 59.16 5.12 -18.56
CA VAL A 628 58.91 5.51 -19.97
C VAL A 628 59.71 6.77 -20.37
N PHE A 629 60.23 7.52 -19.40
CA PHE A 629 60.89 8.81 -19.64
C PHE A 629 62.34 8.73 -20.17
N TYR A 630 62.99 7.55 -20.23
CA TYR A 630 64.43 7.45 -20.53
C TYR A 630 64.85 6.82 -21.88
N VAL A 631 63.97 6.74 -22.89
CA VAL A 631 64.34 6.25 -24.25
C VAL A 631 64.30 7.34 -25.34
N ARG A 632 64.37 8.63 -24.98
CA ARG A 632 64.61 9.70 -25.97
C ARG A 632 65.76 10.62 -25.57
N LYS A 633 66.98 10.11 -25.73
CA LYS A 633 68.14 10.94 -26.12
C LYS A 633 69.22 10.09 -26.78
N GLY A 634 69.28 10.13 -28.11
CA GLY A 634 70.38 9.54 -28.87
C GLY A 634 70.04 9.42 -30.35
N LYS A 635 70.48 10.39 -31.16
CA LYS A 635 70.43 10.33 -32.63
C LYS A 635 71.33 9.20 -33.14
N GLY A 636 70.84 8.37 -34.06
CA GLY A 636 71.71 7.47 -34.83
C GLY A 636 70.98 6.58 -35.83
N LYS A 637 71.34 6.72 -37.12
CA LYS A 637 70.94 5.86 -38.24
C LYS A 637 71.31 4.38 -37.99
N LYS A 638 70.44 3.60 -37.34
CA LYS A 638 70.53 2.11 -37.29
C LYS A 638 69.21 1.42 -36.90
N GLU A 639 68.06 2.10 -37.02
CA GLU A 639 66.73 1.56 -36.68
C GLU A 639 65.91 1.08 -37.89
N GLU A 640 66.31 1.41 -39.11
CA GLU A 640 65.53 1.06 -40.31
C GLU A 640 65.69 -0.41 -40.76
N GLU A 641 66.76 -1.09 -40.32
CA GLU A 641 66.99 -2.51 -40.62
C GLU A 641 66.33 -3.46 -39.58
N LYS A 642 66.15 -3.04 -38.33
CA LYS A 642 65.47 -3.86 -37.30
C LYS A 642 63.94 -3.88 -37.43
N MET A 643 63.34 -2.84 -38.01
CA MET A 643 61.89 -2.78 -38.25
C MET A 643 61.45 -3.76 -39.36
N LYS A 644 62.36 -4.14 -40.28
CA LYS A 644 62.08 -5.12 -41.34
C LYS A 644 62.09 -6.58 -40.85
N GLU A 645 62.92 -6.93 -39.86
CA GLU A 645 62.91 -8.26 -39.23
C GLU A 645 61.65 -8.51 -38.39
N VAL A 646 61.13 -7.50 -37.67
CA VAL A 646 59.90 -7.62 -36.88
C VAL A 646 58.67 -7.78 -37.78
N THR A 647 58.63 -7.09 -38.92
CA THR A 647 57.53 -7.20 -39.90
C THR A 647 57.50 -8.58 -40.58
N GLN A 648 58.66 -9.22 -40.75
CA GLN A 648 58.75 -10.54 -41.37
C GLN A 648 58.37 -11.69 -40.41
N ILE A 649 58.55 -11.50 -39.09
CA ILE A 649 58.15 -12.48 -38.06
C ILE A 649 56.62 -12.44 -37.81
N LEU A 650 56.00 -11.26 -37.87
CA LEU A 650 54.54 -11.09 -37.72
C LEU A 650 53.73 -11.73 -38.86
N SER A 651 54.35 -11.95 -40.03
CA SER A 651 53.68 -12.57 -41.19
C SER A 651 53.60 -14.10 -41.16
N LYS A 652 54.26 -14.77 -40.19
CA LYS A 652 54.34 -16.24 -40.12
C LYS A 652 53.48 -16.90 -39.03
N SER A 653 52.70 -16.13 -38.26
CA SER A 653 51.86 -16.65 -37.18
C SER A 653 50.35 -16.59 -37.48
N GLN A 654 49.96 -16.52 -38.76
CA GLN A 654 48.56 -16.39 -39.18
C GLN A 654 47.91 -17.69 -39.68
N ASP A 655 48.56 -18.85 -39.52
CA ASP A 655 47.95 -20.14 -39.84
C ASP A 655 47.70 -20.93 -38.56
N GLY A 656 46.47 -20.84 -38.04
CA GLY A 656 45.92 -21.80 -37.09
C GLY A 656 45.28 -21.24 -35.82
N ILE A 657 44.14 -20.54 -35.94
CA ILE A 657 43.20 -20.40 -34.81
C ILE A 657 41.76 -20.62 -35.30
N ASN A 658 41.10 -21.57 -34.64
CA ASN A 658 39.75 -22.06 -34.88
C ASN A 658 38.69 -20.98 -34.54
N PRO A 659 37.65 -20.69 -35.36
CA PRO A 659 36.90 -19.42 -35.26
C PRO A 659 35.75 -19.37 -34.24
N GLU A 660 35.40 -20.45 -33.54
CA GLU A 660 34.09 -20.54 -32.88
C GLU A 660 34.04 -20.16 -31.39
N ASN A 661 35.11 -19.66 -30.76
CA ASN A 661 35.06 -19.23 -29.35
C ASN A 661 35.93 -18.00 -29.02
N SER A 662 35.89 -16.99 -29.88
CA SER A 662 36.49 -15.67 -29.58
C SER A 662 35.47 -14.78 -28.85
N HIS A 663 35.71 -14.49 -27.57
CA HIS A 663 35.02 -13.38 -26.90
C HIS A 663 35.41 -12.07 -27.61
N TRP A 664 34.48 -11.47 -28.34
CA TRP A 664 34.68 -10.16 -28.95
C TRP A 664 34.94 -9.12 -27.85
N LEU A 665 36.10 -8.46 -27.91
CA LEU A 665 36.48 -7.38 -27.00
C LEU A 665 36.55 -6.07 -27.79
N PRO A 666 36.05 -4.95 -27.23
CA PRO A 666 36.10 -3.66 -27.89
C PRO A 666 37.57 -3.26 -28.18
N PRO A 667 37.86 -2.66 -29.35
CA PRO A 667 39.22 -2.24 -29.69
C PRO A 667 39.71 -1.13 -28.74
N PRO A 668 40.97 -1.16 -28.29
CA PRO A 668 41.55 -0.08 -27.49
C PRO A 668 41.79 1.17 -28.35
N ASP A 669 41.54 2.34 -27.77
CA ASP A 669 41.79 3.65 -28.37
C ASP A 669 43.00 4.32 -27.72
N PHE A 670 44.18 4.02 -28.26
CA PHE A 670 45.44 4.59 -27.79
C PHE A 670 45.53 6.10 -28.03
N ILE A 671 44.82 6.61 -29.04
CA ILE A 671 44.81 8.05 -29.32
C ILE A 671 44.01 8.78 -28.24
N LEU A 672 42.88 8.23 -27.80
CA LEU A 672 42.14 8.76 -26.66
C LEU A 672 42.99 8.72 -25.38
N LEU A 673 43.74 7.63 -25.15
CA LEU A 673 44.65 7.53 -24.01
C LEU A 673 45.71 8.65 -24.04
N ASP A 674 46.30 8.94 -25.20
CA ASP A 674 47.24 10.06 -25.37
C ASP A 674 46.56 11.41 -25.09
N TYR A 675 45.33 11.61 -25.58
CA TYR A 675 44.57 12.84 -25.31
C TYR A 675 44.29 13.04 -23.82
N ILE A 676 43.91 11.98 -23.11
CA ILE A 676 43.70 12.01 -21.66
C ILE A 676 45.02 12.37 -20.95
N ASN A 677 46.12 11.71 -21.31
CA ASN A 677 47.43 11.96 -20.71
C ASN A 677 47.94 13.40 -20.95
N ASP A 678 47.74 13.93 -22.15
CA ASP A 678 48.09 15.31 -22.49
C ASP A 678 47.26 16.29 -21.66
N ALA A 679 45.94 16.12 -21.64
CA ALA A 679 45.03 16.97 -20.87
C ALA A 679 45.32 16.92 -19.35
N SER A 680 45.64 15.74 -18.80
CA SER A 680 46.05 15.61 -17.40
C SER A 680 47.34 16.36 -17.08
N LYS A 681 48.25 16.54 -18.05
CA LYS A 681 49.50 17.28 -17.84
C LYS A 681 49.36 18.78 -18.05
N THR A 682 48.49 19.21 -18.96
CA THR A 682 48.40 20.61 -19.39
C THR A 682 47.24 21.37 -18.75
N ILE A 683 46.11 20.70 -18.50
CA ILE A 683 44.85 21.34 -18.06
C ILE A 683 44.64 21.13 -16.55
N LEU A 684 44.84 19.92 -16.03
CA LEU A 684 44.63 19.62 -14.61
C LEU A 684 45.40 20.57 -13.66
N PRO A 685 46.65 21.01 -13.97
CA PRO A 685 47.39 21.92 -13.09
C PRO A 685 46.91 23.37 -13.07
N LEU A 686 45.94 23.76 -13.91
CA LEU A 686 45.41 25.13 -13.94
C LEU A 686 44.70 25.50 -12.63
N THR A 687 44.70 26.79 -12.30
CA THR A 687 44.37 27.26 -10.95
C THR A 687 42.88 27.32 -10.65
N THR A 688 42.06 27.55 -11.68
CA THR A 688 40.61 27.65 -11.53
C THR A 688 39.88 26.67 -12.45
N THR A 689 38.72 26.18 -12.00
CA THR A 689 37.83 25.36 -12.84
C THR A 689 37.40 26.10 -14.12
N TRP A 690 37.32 27.44 -14.05
CA TRP A 690 37.04 28.28 -15.21
C TRP A 690 38.13 28.13 -16.28
N GLU A 691 39.40 28.33 -15.90
CA GLU A 691 40.55 28.13 -16.79
C GLU A 691 40.61 26.70 -17.33
N GLN A 692 40.35 25.71 -16.47
CA GLN A 692 40.35 24.31 -16.85
C GLN A 692 39.30 23.99 -17.93
N VAL A 693 38.07 24.48 -17.77
CA VAL A 693 36.99 24.29 -18.75
C VAL A 693 37.32 24.97 -20.08
N VAL A 694 37.80 26.22 -20.05
CA VAL A 694 38.17 26.97 -21.26
C VAL A 694 39.30 26.27 -22.01
N ALA A 695 40.36 25.87 -21.30
CA ALA A 695 41.50 25.16 -21.89
C ALA A 695 41.10 23.79 -22.45
N LEU A 696 40.22 23.06 -21.77
CA LEU A 696 39.70 21.78 -22.27
C LEU A 696 38.85 21.95 -23.55
N ALA A 697 38.02 22.99 -23.61
CA ALA A 697 37.21 23.27 -24.79
C ALA A 697 38.08 23.56 -26.02
N GLN A 698 39.12 24.37 -25.85
CA GLN A 698 40.11 24.66 -26.89
C GLN A 698 40.86 23.38 -27.32
N PHE A 699 41.33 22.60 -26.34
CA PHE A 699 42.01 21.33 -26.60
C PHE A 699 41.14 20.38 -27.44
N VAL A 700 39.86 20.20 -27.07
CA VAL A 700 38.92 19.34 -27.80
C VAL A 700 38.70 19.84 -29.22
N ALA A 701 38.50 21.15 -29.39
CA ALA A 701 38.32 21.75 -30.72
C ALA A 701 39.56 21.52 -31.60
N ASP A 702 40.77 21.75 -31.09
CA ASP A 702 42.03 21.55 -31.81
C ASP A 702 42.22 20.09 -32.26
N LYS A 703 41.85 19.11 -31.43
CA LYS A 703 41.91 17.68 -31.79
C LYS A 703 40.86 17.25 -32.83
N MET A 704 39.82 18.07 -33.04
CA MET A 704 38.65 17.74 -33.87
C MET A 704 38.38 18.75 -35.00
N GLY A 705 39.41 19.44 -35.48
CA GLY A 705 39.36 20.26 -36.70
C GLY A 705 39.31 21.77 -36.48
N GLY A 706 39.53 22.24 -35.26
CA GLY A 706 39.61 23.67 -34.90
C GLY A 706 38.25 24.38 -34.81
N PRO A 707 38.24 25.70 -34.56
CA PRO A 707 37.03 26.52 -34.60
C PRO A 707 36.42 26.56 -36.00
N ILE A 708 35.09 26.63 -36.08
CA ILE A 708 34.34 26.64 -37.33
C ILE A 708 33.56 27.96 -37.41
N GLU A 709 33.66 28.68 -38.52
CA GLU A 709 32.84 29.87 -38.76
C GLU A 709 31.37 29.48 -38.91
N ARG A 710 30.45 30.24 -38.28
CA ARG A 710 29.00 29.93 -38.25
C ARG A 710 28.41 29.69 -39.64
N ASP A 711 28.83 30.48 -40.63
CA ASP A 711 28.29 30.40 -42.00
C ASP A 711 28.90 29.27 -42.84
N LYS A 712 30.01 28.66 -42.40
CA LYS A 712 30.74 27.60 -43.12
C LYS A 712 30.51 26.20 -42.56
N LEU A 713 29.52 26.03 -41.69
CA LEU A 713 29.22 24.72 -41.09
C LEU A 713 28.91 23.64 -42.15
N HIS A 714 28.30 24.04 -43.27
CA HIS A 714 27.98 23.15 -44.39
C HIS A 714 29.21 22.69 -45.19
N ASP A 715 30.30 23.46 -45.17
CA ASP A 715 31.57 23.13 -45.82
C ASP A 715 32.42 22.15 -44.99
N PHE A 716 32.05 21.92 -43.73
CA PHE A 716 32.78 21.06 -42.81
C PHE A 716 32.42 19.58 -43.05
N SER A 717 33.13 18.92 -43.98
CA SER A 717 32.88 17.52 -44.39
C SER A 717 33.25 16.47 -43.32
N TRP A 718 32.59 16.51 -42.16
CA TRP A 718 32.80 15.53 -41.09
C TRP A 718 32.23 14.14 -41.44
N GLU A 719 31.15 14.06 -42.22
CA GLU A 719 30.50 12.80 -42.63
C GLU A 719 31.43 11.94 -43.50
N LEU A 720 32.13 12.58 -44.44
CA LEU A 720 33.14 11.92 -45.27
C LEU A 720 34.28 11.36 -44.39
N HIS A 721 34.78 12.15 -43.44
CA HIS A 721 35.83 11.73 -42.51
C HIS A 721 35.41 10.52 -41.66
N ILE A 722 34.16 10.49 -41.18
CA ILE A 722 33.62 9.33 -40.44
C ILE A 722 33.51 8.10 -41.35
N SER A 723 33.00 8.26 -42.56
CA SER A 723 32.86 7.17 -43.54
C SER A 723 34.21 6.57 -43.94
N GLU A 724 35.25 7.41 -44.07
CA GLU A 724 36.63 6.97 -44.32
C GLU A 724 37.15 6.09 -43.17
N ILE A 725 36.86 6.45 -41.91
CA ILE A 725 37.24 5.64 -40.74
C ILE A 725 36.46 4.32 -40.72
N GLU A 726 35.15 4.33 -40.96
CA GLU A 726 34.32 3.12 -40.99
C GLU A 726 34.81 2.14 -42.08
N PHE A 727 35.18 2.68 -43.25
CA PHE A 727 35.76 1.91 -44.34
C PHE A 727 37.14 1.33 -43.96
N GLU A 728 38.02 2.13 -43.33
CA GLU A 728 39.33 1.69 -42.84
C GLU A 728 39.20 0.56 -41.81
N LEU A 729 38.27 0.70 -40.87
CA LEU A 729 38.03 -0.25 -39.78
C LEU A 729 37.18 -1.46 -40.18
N LYS A 730 36.50 -1.39 -41.35
CA LYS A 730 35.48 -2.37 -41.77
C LYS A 730 34.41 -2.61 -40.70
N CYS A 731 34.05 -1.56 -39.97
CA CYS A 731 33.15 -1.61 -38.82
C CYS A 731 32.49 -0.24 -38.61
N ASN A 732 31.23 -0.24 -38.19
CA ASN A 732 30.45 0.95 -37.83
C ASN A 732 30.77 1.49 -36.41
N VAL A 733 31.62 0.80 -35.65
CA VAL A 733 32.08 1.23 -34.33
C VAL A 733 33.38 2.04 -34.48
N VAL A 734 33.27 3.34 -34.23
CA VAL A 734 34.34 4.32 -34.42
C VAL A 734 34.91 4.75 -33.06
N PRO A 735 36.18 4.46 -32.75
CA PRO A 735 36.85 4.99 -31.57
C PRO A 735 36.95 6.53 -31.64
N ILE A 736 36.58 7.22 -30.56
CA ILE A 736 36.51 8.70 -30.52
C ILE A 736 37.84 9.37 -30.89
N GLY A 737 39.00 8.77 -30.55
CA GLY A 737 40.33 9.32 -30.81
C GLY A 737 40.70 9.34 -32.30
N LYS A 738 40.07 8.47 -33.11
CA LYS A 738 40.22 8.50 -34.58
C LYS A 738 39.44 9.65 -35.24
N VAL A 739 38.43 10.23 -34.57
CA VAL A 739 37.65 11.35 -35.11
C VAL A 739 38.48 12.63 -35.06
N LYS A 740 39.04 13.04 -36.22
CA LYS A 740 39.85 14.27 -36.38
C LYS A 740 39.05 15.47 -36.87
N LYS A 741 37.87 15.24 -37.45
CA LYS A 741 36.89 16.27 -37.83
C LYS A 741 35.56 15.92 -37.19
N GLY A 742 35.21 16.60 -36.11
CA GLY A 742 34.01 16.30 -35.31
C GLY A 742 33.01 17.45 -35.30
N THR A 743 31.72 17.12 -35.43
CA THR A 743 30.60 18.05 -35.18
C THR A 743 30.26 18.15 -33.67
N PHE A 744 29.19 18.87 -33.33
CA PHE A 744 28.70 19.14 -31.98
C PHE A 744 28.77 17.93 -31.04
N TYR A 745 28.16 16.79 -31.43
CA TYR A 745 28.10 15.62 -30.55
C TYR A 745 29.42 14.89 -30.34
N HIS A 746 30.29 14.84 -31.35
CA HIS A 746 31.62 14.25 -31.21
C HIS A 746 32.46 15.05 -30.21
N ARG A 747 32.45 16.38 -30.38
CA ARG A 747 33.20 17.29 -29.51
C ARG A 747 32.64 17.27 -28.09
N ALA A 748 31.32 17.33 -27.92
CA ALA A 748 30.71 17.30 -26.60
C ALA A 748 30.98 15.97 -25.85
N LEU A 749 30.97 14.85 -26.58
CA LEU A 749 31.31 13.56 -26.01
C LEU A 749 32.79 13.48 -25.60
N LEU A 750 33.72 13.90 -26.46
CA LEU A 750 35.16 13.92 -26.12
C LEU A 750 35.44 14.86 -24.94
N PHE A 751 34.80 16.03 -24.90
CA PHE A 751 34.89 16.96 -23.79
C PHE A 751 34.45 16.30 -22.49
N LYS A 752 33.26 15.67 -22.47
CA LYS A 752 32.74 14.95 -21.30
C LYS A 752 33.71 13.85 -20.83
N VAL A 753 34.22 13.04 -21.75
CA VAL A 753 35.12 11.92 -21.44
C VAL A 753 36.42 12.39 -20.82
N ILE A 754 37.06 13.42 -21.39
CA ILE A 754 38.31 13.95 -20.83
C ILE A 754 38.02 14.65 -19.50
N ALA A 755 36.96 15.46 -19.41
CA ALA A 755 36.53 16.13 -18.20
C ALA A 755 36.34 15.13 -17.04
N ASP A 756 35.66 14.00 -17.29
CA ASP A 756 35.45 12.92 -16.33
C ASP A 756 36.76 12.27 -15.86
N ARG A 757 37.78 12.18 -16.73
CA ARG A 757 39.11 11.61 -16.40
C ARG A 757 40.00 12.58 -15.61
N ILE A 758 39.76 13.88 -15.72
CA ILE A 758 40.51 14.91 -14.99
C ILE A 758 39.66 15.60 -13.90
N SER A 759 38.52 14.99 -13.53
CA SER A 759 37.64 15.43 -12.44
C SER A 759 37.01 16.82 -12.62
N ILE A 760 36.74 17.24 -13.87
CA ILE A 760 35.96 18.45 -14.17
C ILE A 760 34.48 18.06 -14.29
N GLY A 761 33.64 18.57 -13.38
CA GLY A 761 32.21 18.31 -13.38
C GLY A 761 31.48 18.98 -14.54
N CYS A 762 31.01 18.19 -15.51
CA CYS A 762 30.16 18.67 -16.61
C CYS A 762 29.05 17.69 -16.96
N SER A 763 27.92 18.20 -17.42
CA SER A 763 26.84 17.40 -18.00
C SER A 763 27.08 17.20 -19.49
N LEU A 764 26.45 16.18 -20.07
CA LEU A 764 26.39 15.96 -21.52
C LEU A 764 24.92 15.93 -21.95
N VAL A 765 24.54 16.86 -22.81
CA VAL A 765 23.16 17.07 -23.24
C VAL A 765 23.04 16.85 -24.73
N ARG A 766 22.08 16.03 -25.15
CA ARG A 766 21.74 15.77 -26.55
C ARG A 766 20.54 16.62 -26.96
N GLY A 767 20.73 17.45 -27.98
CA GLY A 767 19.66 18.18 -28.64
C GLY A 767 19.07 17.45 -29.84
N GLU A 768 18.33 18.18 -30.66
CA GLU A 768 17.80 17.70 -31.93
C GLU A 768 18.86 17.79 -33.06
N TYR A 769 18.61 17.13 -34.19
CA TYR A 769 19.40 17.25 -35.42
C TYR A 769 20.92 17.05 -35.21
N ASN A 770 21.31 16.00 -34.49
CA ASN A 770 22.72 15.70 -34.17
C ASN A 770 23.45 16.78 -33.35
N ARG A 771 22.74 17.66 -32.63
CA ARG A 771 23.37 18.57 -31.67
C ARG A 771 23.61 17.89 -30.33
N ALA A 772 24.73 18.24 -29.70
CA ALA A 772 24.97 17.98 -28.28
C ALA A 772 25.90 19.05 -27.72
N TRP A 773 25.85 19.27 -26.42
CA TRP A 773 26.69 20.26 -25.73
C TRP A 773 26.98 19.82 -24.30
N ASN A 774 27.93 20.51 -23.67
CA ASN A 774 28.23 20.32 -22.26
C ASN A 774 27.77 21.51 -21.45
N GLU A 775 27.22 21.22 -20.27
CA GLU A 775 26.82 22.23 -19.29
C GLU A 775 27.72 22.11 -18.06
N VAL A 776 28.28 23.24 -17.62
CA VAL A 776 29.18 23.33 -16.46
C VAL A 776 28.61 24.30 -15.42
N LYS A 777 28.79 23.97 -14.14
CA LYS A 777 28.43 24.84 -13.02
C LYS A 777 29.68 25.55 -12.52
N LEU A 778 29.72 26.87 -12.67
CA LEU A 778 30.88 27.68 -12.31
C LEU A 778 30.43 28.84 -11.42
N VAL A 779 31.27 29.18 -10.44
CA VAL A 779 31.10 30.39 -9.62
C VAL A 779 31.77 31.53 -10.38
N GLY A 780 31.00 32.56 -10.74
CA GLY A 780 31.55 33.73 -11.43
C GLY A 780 32.39 34.60 -10.49
N ASP A 781 33.31 35.38 -11.07
CA ASP A 781 34.08 36.37 -10.31
C ASP A 781 33.16 37.48 -9.77
N SER A 782 33.37 37.87 -8.51
CA SER A 782 32.69 39.01 -7.90
C SER A 782 32.97 40.29 -8.70
N PRO A 783 31.95 41.07 -9.08
CA PRO A 783 32.19 42.37 -9.70
C PRO A 783 32.90 43.30 -8.71
N GLN A 784 34.18 43.56 -8.99
CA GLN A 784 34.99 44.65 -8.44
C GLN A 784 34.96 44.80 -6.90
N GLY A 785 35.85 44.05 -6.22
CA GLY A 785 36.46 44.52 -4.97
C GLY A 785 35.74 44.23 -3.65
N THR A 786 34.68 43.41 -3.62
CA THR A 786 34.16 42.87 -2.35
C THR A 786 34.59 41.41 -2.17
N ALA A 787 35.70 41.21 -1.47
CA ALA A 787 36.10 39.91 -0.98
C ALA A 787 35.09 39.45 0.09
N GLY A 788 34.37 38.35 -0.14
CA GLY A 788 33.58 37.68 0.89
C GLY A 788 32.16 37.23 0.51
N LEU A 789 31.65 37.54 -0.68
CA LEU A 789 30.35 37.04 -1.15
C LEU A 789 30.56 35.89 -2.14
N LEU A 790 30.34 34.64 -1.70
CA LEU A 790 30.20 33.48 -2.58
C LEU A 790 28.90 33.66 -3.38
N LEU A 791 29.03 34.05 -4.64
CA LEU A 791 27.90 34.06 -5.57
C LEU A 791 27.42 32.62 -5.81
N PRO A 792 26.11 32.40 -5.98
CA PRO A 792 25.62 31.08 -6.33
C PRO A 792 26.22 30.64 -7.68
N PRO A 793 26.61 29.35 -7.82
CA PRO A 793 27.13 28.83 -9.08
C PRO A 793 26.08 28.96 -10.18
N GLN A 794 26.51 29.45 -11.34
CA GLN A 794 25.68 29.60 -12.53
C GLN A 794 25.98 28.47 -13.53
N GLU A 795 24.98 28.10 -14.32
CA GLU A 795 25.13 27.10 -15.39
C GLU A 795 25.52 27.78 -16.71
N TYR A 796 26.54 27.24 -17.36
CA TYR A 796 27.06 27.70 -18.64
C TYR A 796 27.13 26.55 -19.64
N ILE A 797 26.79 26.84 -20.89
CA ILE A 797 27.05 25.97 -22.04
C ILE A 797 28.46 26.25 -22.54
N VAL A 798 29.24 25.20 -22.75
CA VAL A 798 30.58 25.30 -23.31
C VAL A 798 30.48 25.33 -24.83
N ASP A 799 30.87 26.44 -25.46
CA ASP A 799 31.01 26.47 -26.92
C ASP A 799 32.24 25.64 -27.32
N LEU A 800 32.02 24.59 -28.11
CA LEU A 800 33.04 23.72 -28.69
C LEU A 800 33.19 23.88 -30.21
N MET A 801 32.38 24.73 -30.84
CA MET A 801 32.22 24.81 -32.30
C MET A 801 32.69 26.14 -32.87
N PHE A 802 32.12 27.25 -32.41
CA PHE A 802 32.33 28.56 -33.05
C PHE A 802 33.44 29.34 -32.37
N GLU A 803 33.32 29.51 -31.05
CA GLU A 803 34.34 30.15 -30.20
C GLU A 803 34.75 29.17 -29.08
N PRO A 804 35.61 28.18 -29.36
CA PRO A 804 36.01 27.16 -28.39
C PRO A 804 36.48 27.74 -27.06
N GLY A 805 35.75 27.40 -25.99
CA GLY A 805 36.01 27.90 -24.64
C GLY A 805 35.20 29.13 -24.24
N PHE A 806 34.39 29.70 -25.13
CA PHE A 806 33.41 30.70 -24.74
C PHE A 806 32.29 30.05 -23.90
N LEU A 807 32.00 30.64 -22.75
CA LEU A 807 31.04 30.13 -21.77
C LEU A 807 29.72 30.90 -21.88
N ILE A 808 28.75 30.27 -22.54
CA ILE A 808 27.46 30.88 -22.83
C ILE A 808 26.54 30.67 -21.63
N LYS A 809 26.12 31.76 -20.99
CA LYS A 809 25.20 31.68 -19.84
C LYS A 809 23.89 30.99 -20.23
N GLN A 810 23.49 29.97 -19.47
CA GLN A 810 22.24 29.24 -19.70
C GLN A 810 21.02 30.18 -19.55
N GLY A 811 20.04 30.03 -20.44
CA GLY A 811 18.85 30.91 -20.52
C GLY A 811 19.06 32.22 -21.26
N SER A 812 20.24 32.46 -21.83
CA SER A 812 20.46 33.60 -22.73
C SER A 812 19.98 33.32 -24.16
N ALA A 813 19.66 34.38 -24.92
CA ALA A 813 19.34 34.26 -26.35
C ALA A 813 20.48 33.67 -27.20
N GLU A 814 21.71 33.69 -26.68
CA GLU A 814 22.86 33.07 -27.32
C GLU A 814 22.91 31.56 -27.05
N ALA A 815 22.52 31.14 -25.84
CA ALA A 815 22.36 29.72 -25.51
C ALA A 815 21.28 29.07 -26.39
N ASP A 816 20.14 29.74 -26.58
CA ASP A 816 19.08 29.23 -27.45
C ASP A 816 19.53 29.13 -28.91
N ARG A 817 20.26 30.14 -29.41
CA ARG A 817 20.88 30.06 -30.74
C ARG A 817 21.82 28.86 -30.81
N TYR A 818 22.71 28.67 -29.85
CA TYR A 818 23.63 27.52 -29.84
C TYR A 818 22.89 26.17 -29.91
N LYS A 819 21.75 26.06 -29.21
CA LYS A 819 20.91 24.84 -29.17
C LYS A 819 20.14 24.57 -30.46
N TYR A 820 19.72 25.61 -31.20
CA TYR A 820 18.75 25.48 -32.29
C TYR A 820 19.17 26.04 -33.67
N ILE A 821 20.43 26.49 -33.85
CA ILE A 821 20.94 27.03 -35.15
C ILE A 821 20.57 26.16 -36.35
#